data_AF-A0A0R1L4S0-F1
#
_entry.id   AF-A0A0R1L4S0-F1
#
_cell.length_a   1.000
_cell.length_b   1.000
_cell.length_c   1.000
_cell.angle_alpha   90.00
_cell.angle_beta   90.00
_cell.angle_gamma   90.00
#
_symmetry.space_group_name_H-M   'P 1'
#
loop_
_entity.id
_entity.type
_entity.pdbx_description
1 polymer ?
#
loop_
_entity_poly.entity_id
_entity_poly.type
_entity_poly.pdbx_seq_one_letter_code
_entity_poly.pdbx_strand_id
1 'polypeptide(L)'
;MGGIAMQAMKLSSVSLSDEFINKVKDEVTPHWGELGWVTYKRTYARWIPEKGRTENWDETVKRVVEGNINLDPRLHEANVDPQVVEDLTNEAKKLYKLIYGLSATPSGRNLWISGTSYQDRNGDALNNCWFIAVRPQSYGHSHILPEYLQPETPAVSMPYSFMFDQLMKGGGVGFSVTKNNIHKIPLVDNKIDLKVIIDKNSKSYKDSLDMGAMDKDEWLKNHSIKDVRYYRLPDTREGWVVANAHLIDMHFNGTNIDGKTDLVLDMSDIREKGAKIKGFGGTASGPMPLIEMLIDINDLLNSRVGRHLSSVDATDIGNLIGKTVVAGNVRRSAELALGSADDEDFITMKQDKDKLYHHRWASNNSVAVDSEFDNYGPVADSIQHNGEPGIVNLELSKNYGRKIDGKQKDIDGNVEGTNPCGEISLANGEPCNLFEVFPYVASQQGWDLDEAFTLGTRFSKRVTFSNYDWEVSRNVIENNRRIGISMSGIQDWILAKFGNRVVTGYEDATDPETGDAIKKPIYDPRVVKEVDGLYKDVVAADKNYSKTLGCKPSIKHTTVKPSGTVAKLAGVSEGMHFHYAGYLIQRIRFQDSDPLLPALKACGYHVEPDVYTKSTMVAEFPIRASHADSENFASAGNVSIAEQFATQAFLQTYWSDNAVSCTVTFQPNEGDQIAPLMRQYRFTTKSTSLLPYVGNEFKQAPKEPIDEKTYEDKVMEIHGDVATVFAKQNDNHDKKGVELVDQTDCAGGACPVK
;
A
#
# COMPACT_ATOMS: atom_id res chain seq x y z
N MET A 1 38.40 41.93 -18.79
CA MET A 1 37.10 41.48 -19.32
C MET A 1 36.99 40.00 -18.96
N GLY A 2 36.50 39.61 -17.79
CA GLY A 2 35.13 39.78 -17.30
C GLY A 2 34.65 38.36 -16.97
N GLY A 3 35.14 37.81 -15.86
CA GLY A 3 34.81 36.46 -15.42
C GLY A 3 33.39 36.41 -14.88
N ILE A 4 32.53 35.62 -15.50
CA ILE A 4 31.20 35.30 -14.97
C ILE A 4 31.41 34.19 -13.95
N ALA A 5 31.39 34.57 -12.67
CA ALA A 5 31.22 33.62 -11.59
C ALA A 5 29.77 33.08 -11.67
N MET A 6 29.60 31.79 -11.96
CA MET A 6 28.34 31.09 -11.69
C MET A 6 28.12 31.13 -10.17
N GLN A 7 27.30 32.07 -9.71
CA GLN A 7 26.66 31.98 -8.40
C GLN A 7 25.82 30.71 -8.40
N ALA A 8 26.16 29.75 -7.54
CA ALA A 8 25.27 28.65 -7.22
C ALA A 8 23.95 29.26 -6.71
N MET A 9 22.86 29.08 -7.48
CA MET A 9 21.51 29.48 -7.05
C MET A 9 21.21 28.79 -5.72
N LYS A 10 21.10 29.60 -4.66
CA LYS A 10 20.65 29.12 -3.35
C LYS A 10 19.14 28.89 -3.48
N LEU A 11 18.72 27.65 -3.68
CA LEU A 11 17.30 27.28 -3.72
C LEU A 11 16.61 27.80 -2.45
N SER A 12 15.50 28.50 -2.62
CA SER A 12 14.67 28.95 -1.50
C SER A 12 13.98 27.73 -0.90
N SER A 13 14.23 27.43 0.37
CA SER A 13 13.62 26.30 1.09
C SER A 13 12.77 26.78 2.26
N VAL A 14 11.61 26.16 2.46
CA VAL A 14 10.77 26.34 3.64
C VAL A 14 11.26 25.43 4.77
N SER A 15 11.39 25.98 5.97
CA SER A 15 11.70 25.24 7.19
C SER A 15 10.93 25.82 8.39
N LEU A 16 10.67 24.97 9.38
CA LEU A 16 9.98 25.33 10.62
C LEU A 16 11.00 25.64 11.72
N SER A 17 10.85 26.79 12.37
CA SER A 17 11.72 27.16 13.50
C SER A 17 11.48 26.28 14.71
N ASP A 18 12.52 26.04 15.49
CA ASP A 18 12.40 25.27 16.75
C ASP A 18 11.53 26.01 17.78
N GLU A 19 11.51 27.34 17.74
CA GLU A 19 10.58 28.18 18.55
C GLU A 19 9.12 27.85 18.22
N PHE A 20 8.75 27.75 16.94
CA PHE A 20 7.41 27.38 16.54
C PHE A 20 7.06 25.96 16.98
N ILE A 21 7.98 25.01 16.80
CA ILE A 21 7.77 23.61 17.19
C ILE A 21 7.55 23.50 18.70
N ASN A 22 8.41 24.14 19.51
CA ASN A 22 8.26 24.12 20.97
C ASN A 22 6.92 24.73 21.39
N LYS A 23 6.50 25.84 20.77
CA LYS A 23 5.18 26.42 21.02
C LYS A 23 4.04 25.44 20.71
N VAL A 24 4.09 24.73 19.60
CA VAL A 24 3.06 23.72 19.27
C VAL A 24 3.06 22.58 20.26
N LYS A 25 4.23 22.14 20.74
CA LYS A 25 4.33 21.07 21.75
C LYS A 25 3.70 21.45 23.09
N ASP A 26 3.71 22.74 23.43
CA ASP A 26 3.06 23.27 24.63
C ASP A 26 1.53 23.46 24.44
N GLU A 27 1.08 23.72 23.22
CA GLU A 27 -0.33 24.03 22.90
C GLU A 27 -1.16 22.81 22.45
N VAL A 28 -0.52 21.77 21.90
CA VAL A 28 -1.20 20.63 21.27
C VAL A 28 -0.70 19.33 21.89
N THR A 29 -1.63 18.50 22.32
CA THR A 29 -1.34 17.12 22.73
C THR A 29 -1.69 16.17 21.57
N PRO A 30 -0.75 15.38 21.04
CA PRO A 30 -1.06 14.37 20.03
C PRO A 30 -2.13 13.39 20.53
N HIS A 31 -3.16 13.14 19.72
CA HIS A 31 -4.23 12.20 20.06
C HIS A 31 -3.78 10.75 19.82
N TRP A 32 -2.90 10.23 20.67
CA TRP A 32 -2.48 8.83 20.59
C TRP A 32 -3.61 7.89 21.02
N GLY A 33 -3.91 6.88 20.20
CA GLY A 33 -4.63 5.69 20.67
C GLY A 33 -3.78 4.90 21.66
N GLU A 34 -4.38 3.91 22.33
CA GLU A 34 -3.72 3.09 23.35
C GLU A 34 -2.50 2.33 22.78
N LEU A 35 -2.54 2.01 21.49
CA LEU A 35 -1.43 1.40 20.74
C LEU A 35 -0.57 2.41 19.97
N GLY A 36 -0.94 3.69 19.98
CA GLY A 36 -0.52 4.64 18.97
C GLY A 36 0.95 4.97 19.03
N TRP A 37 1.44 5.39 20.20
CA TRP A 37 2.86 5.74 20.37
C TRP A 37 3.78 4.53 20.17
N VAL A 38 3.39 3.35 20.69
CA VAL A 38 4.14 2.09 20.50
C VAL A 38 4.23 1.75 19.01
N THR A 39 3.12 1.91 18.28
CA THR A 39 3.06 1.70 16.83
C THR A 39 3.94 2.71 16.09
N TYR A 40 3.94 3.98 16.48
CA TYR A 40 4.84 5.00 15.93
C TYR A 40 6.31 4.62 16.13
N LYS A 41 6.72 4.33 17.37
CA LYS A 41 8.12 4.14 17.73
C LYS A 41 8.75 2.95 17.00
N ARG A 42 7.99 1.89 16.76
CA ARG A 42 8.46 0.67 16.07
C ARG A 42 8.38 0.73 14.54
N THR A 43 7.62 1.68 13.99
CA THR A 43 7.23 1.65 12.56
C THR A 43 7.70 2.89 11.81
N TYR A 44 7.55 4.08 12.40
CA TYR A 44 7.72 5.36 11.71
C TYR A 44 8.88 6.21 12.25
N ALA A 45 9.32 5.97 13.50
CA ALA A 45 10.46 6.69 14.08
C ALA A 45 11.79 6.22 13.47
N ARG A 46 12.50 7.13 12.78
CA ARG A 46 13.78 6.80 12.14
C ARG A 46 14.95 6.94 13.09
N TRP A 47 15.99 6.14 12.91
CA TRP A 47 17.26 6.28 13.63
C TRP A 47 17.98 7.58 13.24
N ILE A 48 18.50 8.29 14.24
CA ILE A 48 19.33 9.49 14.10
C ILE A 48 20.75 9.13 14.60
N PRO A 49 21.70 8.82 13.68
CA PRO A 49 23.04 8.39 14.05
C PRO A 49 23.77 9.35 14.99
N GLU A 50 23.62 10.65 14.77
CA GLU A 50 24.31 11.69 15.53
C GLU A 50 23.79 11.81 16.96
N LYS A 51 22.52 11.43 17.21
CA LYS A 51 21.89 11.46 18.53
C LYS A 51 21.92 10.11 19.24
N GLY A 52 22.24 9.02 18.53
CA GLY A 52 22.23 7.67 19.10
C GLY A 52 20.84 7.24 19.59
N ARG A 53 19.77 7.68 18.91
CA ARG A 53 18.38 7.31 19.20
C ARG A 53 17.52 7.40 17.94
N THR A 54 16.31 6.88 18.00
CA THR A 54 15.27 7.14 16.99
C THR A 54 14.58 8.49 17.21
N GLU A 55 13.94 9.00 16.16
CA GLU A 55 13.13 10.23 16.14
C GLU A 55 12.08 10.21 17.27
N ASN A 56 11.75 11.42 17.73
CA ASN A 56 10.51 11.70 18.44
C ASN A 56 9.45 12.25 17.47
N TRP A 57 8.18 12.20 17.87
CA TRP A 57 7.07 12.55 16.97
C TRP A 57 7.20 13.95 16.37
N ASP A 58 7.63 14.92 17.18
CA ASP A 58 7.84 16.30 16.73
C ASP A 58 8.90 16.42 15.62
N GLU A 59 9.95 15.58 15.65
CA GLU A 59 11.01 15.53 14.65
C GLU A 59 10.52 14.84 13.36
N THR A 60 9.78 13.73 13.49
CA THR A 60 9.17 13.04 12.33
C THR A 60 8.21 13.97 11.60
N VAL A 61 7.29 14.63 12.31
CA VAL A 61 6.32 15.55 11.69
C VAL A 61 7.02 16.74 11.03
N LYS A 62 8.08 17.29 11.65
CA LYS A 62 8.87 18.38 11.05
C LYS A 62 9.40 17.96 9.68
N ARG A 63 10.11 16.83 9.64
CA ARG A 63 10.74 16.32 8.42
C ARG A 63 9.73 15.99 7.32
N VAL A 64 8.58 15.41 7.69
CA VAL A 64 7.50 15.08 6.77
C VAL A 64 6.87 16.34 6.16
N VAL A 65 6.60 17.35 6.98
CA VAL A 65 6.00 18.61 6.51
C VAL A 65 6.98 19.38 5.63
N GLU A 66 8.24 19.51 6.05
CA GLU A 66 9.28 20.17 5.26
C GLU A 66 9.55 19.41 3.95
N GLY A 67 9.59 18.08 4.00
CA GLY A 67 9.75 17.24 2.83
C GLY A 67 8.63 17.42 1.80
N ASN A 68 7.39 17.57 2.25
CA ASN A 68 6.25 17.79 1.34
C ASN A 68 6.15 19.24 0.84
N ILE A 69 6.28 20.25 1.70
CA ILE A 69 6.05 21.64 1.31
C ILE A 69 7.07 22.10 0.26
N ASN A 70 8.31 21.58 0.35
CA ASN A 70 9.38 21.89 -0.60
C ASN A 70 9.23 21.17 -1.95
N LEU A 71 8.20 20.34 -2.16
CA LEU A 71 7.83 19.83 -3.48
C LEU A 71 6.99 20.83 -4.30
N ASP A 72 6.61 21.99 -3.73
CA ASP A 72 5.91 23.02 -4.50
C ASP A 72 6.81 23.51 -5.66
N PRO A 73 6.38 23.37 -6.93
CA PRO A 73 7.23 23.68 -8.08
C PRO A 73 7.67 25.15 -8.12
N ARG A 74 6.92 26.07 -7.49
CA ARG A 74 7.25 27.50 -7.45
C ARG A 74 8.51 27.80 -6.63
N LEU A 75 8.92 26.90 -5.75
CA LEU A 75 10.18 27.02 -4.99
C LEU A 75 11.41 26.64 -5.82
N HIS A 76 11.22 26.01 -6.98
CA HIS A 76 12.29 25.55 -7.87
C HIS A 76 12.47 26.46 -9.09
N GLU A 77 11.77 27.59 -9.13
CA GLU A 77 11.93 28.61 -10.16
C GLU A 77 13.23 29.41 -9.98
N ALA A 78 13.75 29.97 -11.07
CA ALA A 78 14.98 30.77 -11.05
C ALA A 78 14.90 31.99 -10.12
N ASN A 79 13.72 32.60 -9.99
CA ASN A 79 13.46 33.76 -9.14
C ASN A 79 12.21 33.49 -8.30
N VAL A 80 12.40 32.99 -7.08
CA VAL A 80 11.29 32.69 -6.16
C VAL A 80 10.80 33.99 -5.50
N ASP A 81 9.51 34.29 -5.63
CA ASP A 81 8.86 35.41 -4.93
C ASP A 81 8.91 35.15 -3.40
N PRO A 82 9.47 36.07 -2.59
CA PRO A 82 9.48 35.95 -1.14
C PRO A 82 8.08 35.70 -0.53
N GLN A 83 7.01 36.23 -1.13
CA GLN A 83 5.65 35.98 -0.66
C GLN A 83 5.27 34.50 -0.78
N VAL A 84 5.74 33.80 -1.81
CA VAL A 84 5.50 32.36 -1.96
C VAL A 84 6.15 31.59 -0.82
N VAL A 85 7.36 31.96 -0.41
CA VAL A 85 8.06 31.33 0.72
C VAL A 85 7.31 31.59 2.03
N GLU A 86 6.83 32.81 2.25
CA GLU A 86 6.05 33.17 3.43
C GLU A 86 4.72 32.40 3.50
N ASP A 87 3.96 32.38 2.39
CA ASP A 87 2.68 31.69 2.29
C ASP A 87 2.84 30.18 2.54
N LEU A 88 3.86 29.56 1.93
CA LEU A 88 4.16 28.15 2.14
C LEU A 88 4.68 27.86 3.55
N THR A 89 5.41 28.79 4.17
CA THR A 89 5.81 28.66 5.58
C THR A 89 4.59 28.70 6.50
N ASN A 90 3.61 29.57 6.23
CA ASN A 90 2.37 29.63 7.00
C ASN A 90 1.51 28.38 6.82
N GLU A 91 1.43 27.84 5.60
CA GLU A 91 0.80 26.55 5.35
C GLU A 91 1.53 25.40 6.06
N ALA A 92 2.86 25.37 6.02
CA ALA A 92 3.67 24.36 6.71
C ALA A 92 3.42 24.37 8.22
N LYS A 93 3.28 25.56 8.84
CA LYS A 93 2.92 25.67 10.27
C LYS A 93 1.55 25.04 10.56
N LYS A 94 0.54 25.32 9.74
CA LYS A 94 -0.80 24.74 9.89
C LYS A 94 -0.78 23.22 9.70
N LEU A 95 -0.11 22.75 8.65
CA LEU A 95 0.03 21.33 8.35
C LEU A 95 0.78 20.58 9.46
N TYR A 96 1.83 21.18 10.03
CA TYR A 96 2.53 20.64 11.20
C TYR A 96 1.59 20.48 12.38
N LYS A 97 0.81 21.51 12.73
CA LYS A 97 -0.14 21.45 13.83
C LYS A 97 -1.20 20.36 13.61
N LEU A 98 -1.72 20.23 12.38
CA LEU A 98 -2.72 19.24 12.00
C LEU A 98 -2.18 17.81 12.16
N ILE A 99 -0.99 17.54 11.62
CA ILE A 99 -0.38 16.20 11.68
C ILE A 99 0.11 15.88 13.10
N TYR A 100 0.74 16.85 13.78
CA TYR A 100 1.23 16.67 15.13
C TYR A 100 0.12 16.30 16.11
N GLY A 101 -1.07 16.92 15.98
CA GLY A 101 -2.26 16.58 16.76
C GLY A 101 -2.89 15.22 16.44
N LEU A 102 -2.44 14.52 15.39
CA LEU A 102 -3.05 13.31 14.82
C LEU A 102 -4.49 13.54 14.32
N SER A 103 -4.85 14.79 13.98
CA SER A 103 -6.13 15.13 13.33
C SER A 103 -6.19 14.63 11.89
N ALA A 104 -5.03 14.53 11.25
CA ALA A 104 -4.85 13.96 9.93
C ALA A 104 -3.40 13.49 9.79
N THR A 105 -3.12 12.69 8.77
CA THR A 105 -1.78 12.16 8.53
C THR A 105 -1.63 11.76 7.07
N PRO A 106 -0.45 11.93 6.46
CA PRO A 106 -0.19 11.31 5.19
C PRO A 106 -0.09 9.79 5.35
N SER A 107 0.05 9.07 4.24
CA SER A 107 0.28 7.61 4.27
C SER A 107 1.47 7.23 5.16
N GLY A 108 1.47 6.01 5.70
CA GLY A 108 2.60 5.48 6.47
C GLY A 108 3.93 5.52 5.71
N ARG A 109 3.90 5.43 4.38
CA ARG A 109 5.08 5.66 3.52
C ARG A 109 5.64 7.06 3.67
N ASN A 110 4.78 8.07 3.65
CA ASN A 110 5.20 9.46 3.76
C ASN A 110 5.72 9.76 5.16
N LEU A 111 5.09 9.23 6.22
CA LEU A 111 5.63 9.32 7.59
C LEU A 111 7.07 8.79 7.68
N TRP A 112 7.36 7.69 6.99
CA TRP A 112 8.69 7.11 6.99
C TRP A 112 9.69 7.83 6.06
N ILE A 113 9.26 8.29 4.88
CA ILE A 113 10.17 8.72 3.81
C ILE A 113 10.22 10.22 3.54
N SER A 114 9.12 10.95 3.73
CA SER A 114 9.04 12.33 3.26
C SER A 114 10.05 13.23 3.97
N GLY A 115 10.93 13.90 3.22
CA GLY A 115 12.03 14.72 3.74
C GLY A 115 13.28 13.93 4.14
N THR A 116 13.39 12.66 3.74
CA THR A 116 14.64 11.89 3.86
C THR A 116 15.50 12.09 2.61
N SER A 117 16.80 11.86 2.72
CA SER A 117 17.66 11.71 1.54
C SER A 117 17.30 10.51 0.66
N TYR A 118 16.50 9.55 1.15
CA TYR A 118 15.98 8.47 0.32
C TYR A 118 14.97 8.99 -0.70
N GLN A 119 14.05 9.86 -0.27
CA GLN A 119 13.10 10.53 -1.15
C GLN A 119 13.81 11.23 -2.32
N ASP A 120 14.91 11.94 -2.03
CA ASP A 120 15.58 12.78 -3.03
C ASP A 120 16.31 11.96 -4.11
N ARG A 121 16.74 10.73 -3.79
CA ARG A 121 17.56 9.90 -4.68
C ARG A 121 16.79 8.78 -5.38
N ASN A 122 15.53 8.54 -5.02
CA ASN A 122 14.75 7.43 -5.56
C ASN A 122 13.42 7.97 -6.05
N GLY A 123 13.13 7.81 -7.34
CA GLY A 123 11.79 8.06 -7.84
C GLY A 123 10.79 7.14 -7.16
N ASP A 124 9.51 7.49 -7.26
CA ASP A 124 8.36 6.70 -6.78
C ASP A 124 8.23 6.64 -5.24
N ALA A 125 9.21 7.16 -4.49
CA ALA A 125 9.41 6.91 -3.06
C ALA A 125 8.23 7.34 -2.17
N LEU A 126 7.46 8.35 -2.58
CA LEU A 126 6.31 8.87 -1.83
C LEU A 126 4.99 8.17 -2.14
N ASN A 127 4.97 7.25 -3.11
CA ASN A 127 3.79 6.50 -3.50
C ASN A 127 3.96 5.02 -3.14
N ASN A 128 2.93 4.46 -2.50
CA ASN A 128 3.02 3.13 -1.90
C ASN A 128 2.35 2.03 -2.71
N CYS A 129 1.40 2.35 -3.58
CA CYS A 129 0.69 1.34 -4.36
C CYS A 129 0.53 1.77 -5.81
N TRP A 130 0.42 0.78 -6.71
CA TRP A 130 0.43 0.96 -8.15
C TRP A 130 -0.55 0.02 -8.84
N PHE A 131 -0.78 0.26 -10.13
CA PHE A 131 -1.44 -0.69 -11.01
C PHE A 131 -0.66 -0.88 -12.33
N ILE A 132 -0.60 -2.10 -12.87
CA ILE A 132 -0.03 -2.39 -14.19
C ILE A 132 -0.83 -3.46 -14.95
N ALA A 133 -1.04 -3.28 -16.24
CA ALA A 133 -1.70 -4.27 -17.07
C ALA A 133 -0.69 -5.28 -17.64
N VAL A 134 -0.99 -6.58 -17.53
CA VAL A 134 -0.06 -7.65 -17.96
C VAL A 134 -0.19 -7.92 -19.45
N ARG A 135 0.45 -7.07 -20.25
CA ARG A 135 0.56 -7.17 -21.72
C ARG A 135 1.93 -6.65 -22.16
N PRO A 136 2.44 -7.01 -23.35
CA PRO A 136 3.70 -6.46 -23.85
C PRO A 136 3.64 -4.93 -23.93
N GLN A 137 4.66 -4.27 -23.37
CA GLN A 137 4.73 -2.81 -23.26
C GLN A 137 6.17 -2.33 -23.41
N SER A 138 6.34 -1.10 -23.87
CA SER A 138 7.65 -0.46 -23.98
C SER A 138 8.11 0.07 -22.61
N TYR A 139 9.39 -0.07 -22.28
CA TYR A 139 9.96 0.53 -21.06
C TYR A 139 9.98 2.05 -21.13
N GLY A 140 10.06 2.63 -22.33
CA GLY A 140 10.17 4.07 -22.52
C GLY A 140 11.51 4.62 -22.01
N HIS A 141 11.60 5.93 -21.83
CA HIS A 141 12.76 6.59 -21.21
C HIS A 141 12.73 6.46 -19.68
N SER A 142 12.62 5.23 -19.17
CA SER A 142 12.57 4.92 -17.75
C SER A 142 13.97 4.76 -17.15
N HIS A 143 14.06 4.83 -15.81
CA HIS A 143 15.31 4.57 -15.08
C HIS A 143 15.85 3.15 -15.35
N ILE A 144 14.95 2.17 -15.47
CA ILE A 144 15.27 0.80 -15.85
C ILE A 144 14.91 0.61 -17.33
N LEU A 145 15.90 0.21 -18.13
CA LEU A 145 15.75 -0.20 -19.52
C LEU A 145 16.77 -1.32 -19.79
N PRO A 146 16.34 -2.57 -20.08
CA PRO A 146 17.26 -3.63 -20.46
C PRO A 146 18.10 -3.23 -21.67
N GLU A 147 19.41 -3.51 -21.62
CA GLU A 147 20.39 -2.96 -22.56
C GLU A 147 20.24 -3.45 -24.01
N TYR A 148 19.48 -4.52 -24.22
CA TYR A 148 19.15 -5.09 -25.52
C TYR A 148 17.89 -4.50 -26.15
N LEU A 149 17.14 -3.64 -25.44
CA LEU A 149 15.91 -3.01 -25.92
C LEU A 149 16.13 -1.55 -26.31
N GLN A 150 15.40 -1.10 -27.33
CA GLN A 150 15.19 0.34 -27.55
C GLN A 150 14.01 0.82 -26.69
N PRO A 151 13.97 2.11 -26.28
CA PRO A 151 12.92 2.63 -25.41
C PRO A 151 11.49 2.30 -25.86
N GLU A 152 11.23 2.31 -27.16
CA GLU A 152 9.92 2.11 -27.78
C GLU A 152 9.58 0.65 -28.07
N THR A 153 10.54 -0.28 -27.87
CA THR A 153 10.34 -1.71 -28.18
C THR A 153 9.42 -2.34 -27.14
N PRO A 154 8.23 -2.85 -27.51
CA PRO A 154 7.38 -3.56 -26.57
C PRO A 154 8.00 -4.90 -26.17
N ALA A 155 8.06 -5.17 -24.87
CA ALA A 155 8.61 -6.39 -24.31
C ALA A 155 7.59 -7.04 -23.36
N VAL A 156 7.57 -8.38 -23.33
CA VAL A 156 6.69 -9.15 -22.43
C VAL A 156 7.14 -8.95 -20.98
N SER A 157 8.44 -8.76 -20.74
CA SER A 157 9.02 -8.53 -19.42
C SER A 157 8.61 -7.22 -18.76
N MET A 158 8.22 -6.18 -19.53
CA MET A 158 8.02 -4.83 -19.01
C MET A 158 7.03 -4.74 -17.84
N PRO A 159 5.78 -5.24 -17.94
CA PRO A 159 4.84 -5.18 -16.80
C PRO A 159 5.35 -5.95 -15.57
N TYR A 160 6.03 -7.08 -15.77
CA TYR A 160 6.63 -7.85 -14.67
C TYR A 160 7.82 -7.13 -14.04
N SER A 161 8.59 -6.40 -14.83
CA SER A 161 9.70 -5.58 -14.36
C SER A 161 9.23 -4.37 -13.56
N PHE A 162 8.16 -3.72 -14.03
CA PHE A 162 7.49 -2.66 -13.28
C PHE A 162 7.01 -3.18 -11.93
N MET A 163 6.31 -4.31 -11.91
CA MET A 163 5.82 -4.93 -10.69
C MET A 163 6.98 -5.30 -9.74
N PHE A 164 8.00 -5.96 -10.25
CA PHE A 164 9.16 -6.37 -9.46
C PHE A 164 9.86 -5.15 -8.83
N ASP A 165 10.06 -4.09 -9.60
CA ASP A 165 10.65 -2.85 -9.12
C ASP A 165 9.83 -2.19 -8.01
N GLN A 166 8.51 -2.03 -8.22
CA GLN A 166 7.64 -1.37 -7.24
C GLN A 166 7.49 -2.19 -5.96
N LEU A 167 7.48 -3.53 -6.05
CA LEU A 167 7.49 -4.42 -4.88
C LEU A 167 8.82 -4.31 -4.12
N MET A 168 9.96 -4.29 -4.82
CA MET A 168 11.29 -4.10 -4.20
C MET A 168 11.45 -2.72 -3.55
N LYS A 169 10.73 -1.70 -4.04
CA LYS A 169 10.60 -0.38 -3.39
C LYS A 169 9.67 -0.39 -2.17
N GLY A 170 9.16 -1.56 -1.78
CA GLY A 170 8.27 -1.76 -0.63
C GLY A 170 6.83 -1.32 -0.89
N GLY A 171 6.43 -1.23 -2.16
CA GLY A 171 5.06 -0.91 -2.57
C GLY A 171 4.20 -2.15 -2.79
N GLY A 172 2.91 -1.93 -3.04
CA GLY A 172 1.97 -2.96 -3.51
C GLY A 172 1.53 -2.72 -4.95
N VAL A 173 1.26 -3.77 -5.71
CA VAL A 173 0.94 -3.68 -7.14
C VAL A 173 -0.32 -4.47 -7.46
N GLY A 174 -1.37 -3.79 -7.91
CA GLY A 174 -2.48 -4.45 -8.58
C GLY A 174 -2.09 -4.72 -10.04
N PHE A 175 -2.46 -5.86 -10.60
CA PHE A 175 -2.17 -6.17 -11.99
C PHE A 175 -3.30 -6.91 -12.68
N SER A 176 -3.52 -6.62 -13.97
CA SER A 176 -4.61 -7.22 -14.73
C SER A 176 -4.14 -8.31 -15.69
N VAL A 177 -4.68 -9.50 -15.49
CA VAL A 177 -4.56 -10.69 -16.36
C VAL A 177 -5.88 -11.01 -17.08
N THR A 178 -6.72 -9.98 -17.31
CA THR A 178 -7.95 -10.14 -18.10
C THR A 178 -7.65 -10.67 -19.50
N LYS A 179 -8.61 -11.37 -20.12
CA LYS A 179 -8.46 -11.94 -21.47
C LYS A 179 -7.96 -10.92 -22.50
N ASN A 180 -8.40 -9.67 -22.41
CA ASN A 180 -7.96 -8.56 -23.28
C ASN A 180 -6.46 -8.24 -23.18
N ASN A 181 -5.83 -8.52 -22.04
CA ASN A 181 -4.39 -8.37 -21.84
C ASN A 181 -3.64 -9.62 -22.27
N ILE A 182 -4.10 -10.79 -21.83
CA ILE A 182 -3.45 -12.07 -22.10
C ILE A 182 -3.40 -12.40 -23.59
N HIS A 183 -4.46 -12.11 -24.36
CA HIS A 183 -4.47 -12.31 -25.82
C HIS A 183 -3.42 -11.47 -26.57
N LYS A 184 -2.84 -10.43 -25.94
CA LYS A 184 -1.78 -9.61 -26.53
C LYS A 184 -0.38 -10.19 -26.29
N ILE A 185 -0.25 -11.18 -25.41
CA ILE A 185 1.03 -11.87 -25.20
C ILE A 185 1.24 -12.84 -26.38
N PRO A 186 2.37 -12.72 -27.11
CA PRO A 186 2.66 -13.61 -28.23
C PRO A 186 2.82 -15.08 -27.78
N LEU A 187 2.89 -15.98 -28.75
CA LEU A 187 3.27 -17.37 -28.48
C LEU A 187 4.65 -17.40 -27.82
N VAL A 188 4.86 -18.33 -26.90
CA VAL A 188 6.20 -18.62 -26.38
C VAL A 188 6.98 -19.32 -27.48
N ASP A 189 7.97 -18.64 -28.06
CA ASP A 189 8.70 -19.08 -29.25
C ASP A 189 9.85 -20.03 -28.90
N ASN A 190 10.61 -19.68 -27.86
CA ASN A 190 11.90 -20.28 -27.59
C ASN A 190 11.87 -21.05 -26.27
N LYS A 191 12.47 -22.23 -26.26
CA LYS A 191 12.84 -22.93 -25.03
C LYS A 191 14.20 -22.39 -24.57
N ILE A 192 14.29 -21.88 -23.36
CA ILE A 192 15.52 -21.28 -22.81
C ILE A 192 16.23 -22.26 -21.88
N ASP A 193 17.51 -22.50 -22.14
CA ASP A 193 18.41 -23.21 -21.23
C ASP A 193 19.05 -22.19 -20.27
N LEU A 194 18.42 -22.03 -19.11
CA LEU A 194 18.89 -21.13 -18.05
C LEU A 194 19.99 -21.81 -17.24
N LYS A 195 21.13 -21.12 -17.11
CA LYS A 195 22.19 -21.42 -16.14
C LYS A 195 22.37 -20.25 -15.20
N VAL A 196 22.26 -20.51 -13.90
CA VAL A 196 22.68 -19.55 -12.88
C VAL A 196 24.05 -19.97 -12.36
N ILE A 197 25.02 -19.07 -12.40
CA ILE A 197 26.38 -19.35 -11.94
C ILE A 197 26.77 -18.47 -10.75
N ILE A 198 27.64 -19.01 -9.89
CA ILE A 198 28.15 -18.30 -8.72
C ILE A 198 29.63 -18.63 -8.48
N ASP A 199 30.42 -17.61 -8.17
CA ASP A 199 31.84 -17.73 -7.83
C ASP A 199 32.01 -18.34 -6.44
N LYS A 200 32.98 -19.25 -6.29
CA LYS A 200 33.33 -19.91 -5.03
C LYS A 200 33.72 -18.97 -3.89
N ASN A 201 34.10 -17.72 -4.20
CA ASN A 201 34.41 -16.70 -3.22
C ASN A 201 33.16 -15.96 -2.71
N SER A 202 32.00 -16.16 -3.34
CA SER A 202 30.74 -15.62 -2.80
C SER A 202 30.43 -16.27 -1.46
N LYS A 203 30.04 -15.45 -0.49
CA LYS A 203 29.58 -15.94 0.81
C LYS A 203 28.27 -16.74 0.72
N SER A 204 27.54 -16.60 -0.40
CA SER A 204 26.32 -17.34 -0.68
C SER A 204 26.57 -18.63 -1.48
N TYR A 205 27.82 -18.94 -1.84
CA TYR A 205 28.16 -20.01 -2.79
C TYR A 205 27.47 -21.34 -2.48
N LYS A 206 27.66 -21.87 -1.27
CA LYS A 206 27.08 -23.16 -0.88
C LYS A 206 25.55 -23.16 -0.94
N ASP A 207 24.92 -22.16 -0.32
CA ASP A 207 23.46 -22.05 -0.27
C ASP A 207 22.88 -21.85 -1.68
N SER A 208 23.59 -21.17 -2.58
CA SER A 208 23.18 -21.02 -3.98
C SER A 208 23.29 -22.32 -4.78
N LEU A 209 24.32 -23.15 -4.56
CA LEU A 209 24.40 -24.47 -5.19
C LEU A 209 23.24 -25.37 -4.75
N ASP A 210 22.88 -25.33 -3.47
CA ASP A 210 21.75 -26.09 -2.93
C ASP A 210 20.40 -25.67 -3.56
N MET A 211 20.32 -24.45 -4.10
CA MET A 211 19.15 -23.91 -4.84
C MET A 211 19.23 -24.12 -6.36
N GLY A 212 20.27 -24.81 -6.86
CA GLY A 212 20.40 -25.13 -8.29
C GLY A 212 21.33 -24.22 -9.10
N ALA A 213 22.08 -23.31 -8.47
CA ALA A 213 23.19 -22.63 -9.15
C ALA A 213 24.35 -23.59 -9.43
N MET A 214 25.23 -23.19 -10.35
CA MET A 214 26.43 -23.94 -10.74
C MET A 214 27.70 -23.18 -10.34
N ASP A 215 28.79 -23.93 -10.11
CA ASP A 215 30.10 -23.31 -9.93
C ASP A 215 30.55 -22.63 -11.23
N LYS A 216 30.90 -21.36 -11.11
CA LYS A 216 31.33 -20.53 -12.23
C LYS A 216 32.59 -21.06 -12.92
N ASP A 217 33.60 -21.48 -12.16
CA ASP A 217 34.87 -21.97 -12.73
C ASP A 217 34.66 -23.29 -13.45
N GLU A 218 33.81 -24.16 -12.91
CA GLU A 218 33.44 -25.44 -13.53
C GLU A 218 32.70 -25.23 -14.84
N TRP A 219 31.73 -24.31 -14.86
CA TRP A 219 31.00 -23.99 -16.09
C TRP A 219 31.93 -23.41 -17.17
N LEU A 220 32.82 -22.48 -16.79
CA LEU A 220 33.78 -21.83 -17.71
C LEU A 220 34.86 -22.76 -18.26
N LYS A 221 35.08 -23.97 -17.70
CA LYS A 221 36.02 -24.95 -18.28
C LYS A 221 35.56 -25.48 -19.63
N ASN A 222 34.26 -25.62 -19.81
CA ASN A 222 33.67 -26.29 -20.97
C ASN A 222 32.83 -25.35 -21.85
N HIS A 223 32.62 -24.10 -21.41
CA HIS A 223 31.74 -23.14 -22.07
C HIS A 223 32.40 -21.76 -22.18
N SER A 224 31.92 -20.95 -23.12
CA SER A 224 32.39 -19.58 -23.36
C SER A 224 31.23 -18.60 -23.24
N ILE A 225 31.44 -17.52 -22.47
CA ILE A 225 30.43 -16.46 -22.28
C ILE A 225 30.06 -15.73 -23.58
N LYS A 226 30.86 -15.87 -24.65
CA LYS A 226 30.61 -15.20 -25.94
C LYS A 226 29.49 -15.88 -26.73
N ASP A 227 29.31 -17.18 -26.52
CA ASP A 227 28.41 -18.02 -27.30
C ASP A 227 26.98 -18.02 -26.74
N VAL A 228 26.81 -17.57 -25.50
CA VAL A 228 25.54 -17.49 -24.77
C VAL A 228 25.06 -16.05 -24.63
N ARG A 229 23.84 -15.83 -24.12
CA ARG A 229 23.48 -14.53 -23.55
C ARG A 229 23.96 -14.53 -22.10
N TYR A 230 24.91 -13.65 -21.79
CA TYR A 230 25.52 -13.57 -20.47
C TYR A 230 25.20 -12.24 -19.81
N TYR A 231 24.67 -12.29 -18.58
CA TYR A 231 24.44 -11.10 -17.76
C TYR A 231 25.05 -11.30 -16.37
N ARG A 232 25.98 -10.41 -15.99
CA ARG A 232 26.53 -10.35 -14.62
C ARG A 232 25.71 -9.37 -13.81
N LEU A 233 24.98 -9.88 -12.82
CA LEU A 233 24.03 -9.10 -12.07
C LEU A 233 24.77 -8.13 -11.14
N PRO A 234 24.54 -6.80 -11.25
CA PRO A 234 25.00 -5.89 -10.23
C PRO A 234 24.19 -6.11 -8.95
N ASP A 235 24.80 -5.86 -7.79
CA ASP A 235 24.17 -5.96 -6.46
C ASP A 235 23.23 -4.77 -6.17
N THR A 236 22.21 -4.62 -7.03
CA THR A 236 21.22 -3.55 -6.97
C THR A 236 19.82 -4.08 -7.27
N ARG A 237 18.79 -3.29 -6.93
CA ARG A 237 17.39 -3.58 -7.26
C ARG A 237 17.21 -3.73 -8.77
N GLU A 238 17.82 -2.84 -9.55
CA GLU A 238 17.76 -2.85 -11.01
C GLU A 238 18.39 -4.13 -11.59
N GLY A 239 19.49 -4.61 -11.01
CA GLY A 239 20.14 -5.86 -11.45
C GLY A 239 19.21 -7.08 -11.36
N TRP A 240 18.41 -7.16 -10.29
CA TRP A 240 17.42 -8.23 -10.12
C TRP A 240 16.30 -8.13 -11.17
N VAL A 241 15.80 -6.92 -11.42
CA VAL A 241 14.75 -6.65 -12.40
C VAL A 241 15.22 -6.99 -13.81
N VAL A 242 16.41 -6.51 -14.21
CA VAL A 242 16.97 -6.74 -15.55
C VAL A 242 17.31 -8.21 -15.78
N ALA A 243 17.77 -8.95 -14.76
CA ALA A 243 17.99 -10.39 -14.88
C ALA A 243 16.70 -11.16 -15.20
N ASN A 244 15.59 -10.83 -14.52
CA ASN A 244 14.29 -11.41 -14.82
C ASN A 244 13.78 -11.00 -16.22
N ALA A 245 14.07 -9.76 -16.65
CA ALA A 245 13.71 -9.31 -17.99
C ALA A 245 14.44 -10.10 -19.08
N HIS A 246 15.76 -10.33 -18.93
CA HIS A 246 16.55 -11.19 -19.82
C HIS A 246 15.92 -12.57 -19.98
N LEU A 247 15.53 -13.18 -18.85
CA LEU A 247 14.88 -14.49 -18.84
C LEU A 247 13.57 -14.49 -19.62
N ILE A 248 12.65 -13.57 -19.29
CA ILE A 248 11.32 -13.53 -19.91
C ILE A 248 11.44 -13.21 -21.40
N ASP A 249 12.22 -12.21 -21.79
CA ASP A 249 12.25 -11.70 -23.16
C ASP A 249 12.96 -12.64 -24.14
N MET A 250 13.86 -13.51 -23.69
CA MET A 250 14.47 -14.51 -24.56
C MET A 250 13.47 -15.54 -25.10
N HIS A 251 12.38 -15.78 -24.36
CA HIS A 251 11.32 -16.69 -24.77
C HIS A 251 10.54 -16.20 -26.01
N PHE A 252 10.70 -14.94 -26.42
CA PHE A 252 9.91 -14.30 -27.48
C PHE A 252 10.80 -13.72 -28.59
N ASN A 253 10.52 -14.06 -29.85
CA ASN A 253 11.32 -13.63 -31.00
C ASN A 253 11.32 -12.12 -31.22
N GLY A 254 10.28 -11.41 -30.79
CA GLY A 254 10.19 -9.96 -30.88
C GLY A 254 11.29 -9.21 -30.11
N THR A 255 11.84 -9.85 -29.08
CA THR A 255 12.91 -9.31 -28.22
C THR A 255 14.19 -10.15 -28.26
N ASN A 256 14.14 -11.35 -28.83
CA ASN A 256 15.28 -12.26 -28.97
C ASN A 256 15.89 -12.24 -30.38
N ILE A 257 16.40 -11.08 -30.81
CA ILE A 257 16.86 -10.87 -32.21
C ILE A 257 18.09 -11.71 -32.58
N ASP A 258 18.95 -12.06 -31.60
CA ASP A 258 20.14 -12.89 -31.84
C ASP A 258 19.84 -14.40 -31.87
N GLY A 259 18.59 -14.81 -31.57
CA GLY A 259 18.13 -16.20 -31.61
C GLY A 259 18.81 -17.12 -30.59
N LYS A 260 19.50 -16.58 -29.58
CA LYS A 260 20.16 -17.40 -28.56
C LYS A 260 19.14 -18.06 -27.65
N THR A 261 19.42 -19.29 -27.22
CA THR A 261 18.58 -20.06 -26.28
C THR A 261 19.30 -20.37 -24.97
N ASP A 262 20.62 -20.26 -24.92
CA ASP A 262 21.41 -20.36 -23.71
C ASP A 262 21.48 -19.01 -22.98
N LEU A 263 20.93 -18.94 -21.77
CA LEU A 263 21.01 -17.77 -20.87
C LEU A 263 21.87 -18.10 -19.65
N VAL A 264 22.88 -17.28 -19.39
CA VAL A 264 23.75 -17.38 -18.22
C VAL A 264 23.63 -16.14 -17.36
N LEU A 265 23.15 -16.32 -16.14
CA LEU A 265 23.03 -15.27 -15.13
C LEU A 265 24.11 -15.47 -14.06
N ASP A 266 25.06 -14.55 -13.97
CA ASP A 266 26.13 -14.58 -12.97
C ASP A 266 25.74 -13.75 -11.74
N MET A 267 25.48 -14.46 -10.64
CA MET A 267 25.05 -13.89 -9.36
C MET A 267 26.21 -13.70 -8.36
N SER A 268 27.46 -13.82 -8.81
CA SER A 268 28.64 -13.77 -7.93
C SER A 268 28.73 -12.50 -7.08
N ASP A 269 28.18 -11.40 -7.57
CA ASP A 269 28.27 -10.09 -6.90
C ASP A 269 27.13 -9.84 -5.91
N ILE A 270 26.07 -10.66 -5.90
CA ILE A 270 24.92 -10.45 -5.02
C ILE A 270 25.31 -10.70 -3.56
N ARG A 271 25.00 -9.71 -2.70
CA ARG A 271 25.33 -9.76 -1.28
C ARG A 271 24.69 -10.94 -0.55
N GLU A 272 25.31 -11.36 0.54
CA GLU A 272 24.87 -12.51 1.33
C GLU A 272 23.61 -12.27 2.16
N LYS A 273 22.98 -13.37 2.59
CA LYS A 273 21.91 -13.33 3.58
C LYS A 273 22.39 -12.67 4.87
N GLY A 274 21.58 -11.76 5.41
CA GLY A 274 21.93 -11.00 6.62
C GLY A 274 22.74 -9.73 6.36
N ALA A 275 23.28 -9.54 5.14
CA ALA A 275 23.90 -8.27 4.77
C ALA A 275 22.88 -7.13 4.83
N LYS A 276 23.28 -5.92 5.22
CA LYS A 276 22.33 -4.80 5.30
C LYS A 276 21.79 -4.42 3.93
N ILE A 277 20.49 -4.15 3.84
CA ILE A 277 19.89 -3.48 2.67
C ILE A 277 19.96 -1.98 2.91
N LYS A 278 20.57 -1.22 2.00
CA LYS A 278 20.72 0.24 2.18
C LYS A 278 19.37 0.92 1.94
N GLY A 279 18.99 1.84 2.83
CA GLY A 279 17.69 2.52 2.83
C GLY A 279 16.51 1.67 3.32
N PHE A 280 16.55 0.34 3.12
CA PHE A 280 15.57 -0.57 3.70
C PHE A 280 15.91 -0.88 5.15
N GLY A 281 14.88 -1.22 5.91
CA GLY A 281 14.96 -1.50 7.32
C GLY A 281 15.14 -2.98 7.62
N GLY A 282 15.79 -3.70 6.72
CA GLY A 282 15.92 -5.14 6.78
C GLY A 282 17.30 -5.57 6.34
N THR A 283 17.51 -6.88 6.41
CA THR A 283 18.71 -7.52 5.89
C THR A 283 18.38 -8.25 4.59
N ALA A 284 19.35 -8.37 3.70
CA ALA A 284 19.23 -9.03 2.42
C ALA A 284 18.96 -10.52 2.62
N SER A 285 18.21 -11.12 1.71
CA SER A 285 17.95 -12.56 1.69
C SER A 285 19.13 -13.41 1.22
N GLY A 286 20.13 -12.79 0.58
CA GLY A 286 21.01 -13.50 -0.34
C GLY A 286 20.35 -13.73 -1.71
N PRO A 287 21.08 -14.28 -2.68
CA PRO A 287 20.58 -14.56 -4.03
C PRO A 287 19.58 -15.73 -4.08
N MET A 288 19.49 -16.57 -3.04
CA MET A 288 18.74 -17.83 -3.06
C MET A 288 17.28 -17.69 -3.53
N PRO A 289 16.47 -16.74 -3.02
CA PRO A 289 15.10 -16.59 -3.52
C PRO A 289 15.03 -16.17 -4.99
N LEU A 290 16.01 -15.38 -5.46
CA LEU A 290 16.07 -14.98 -6.87
C LEU A 290 16.41 -16.17 -7.78
N ILE A 291 17.29 -17.08 -7.32
CA ILE A 291 17.63 -18.31 -8.04
C ILE A 291 16.37 -19.16 -8.24
N GLU A 292 15.65 -19.44 -7.15
CA GLU A 292 14.39 -20.20 -7.16
C GLU A 292 13.37 -19.57 -8.11
N MET A 293 13.15 -18.26 -8.01
CA MET A 293 12.23 -17.51 -8.87
C MET A 293 12.53 -17.66 -10.36
N LEU A 294 13.81 -17.49 -10.74
CA LEU A 294 14.22 -17.53 -12.14
C LEU A 294 14.08 -18.95 -12.71
N ILE A 295 14.36 -19.98 -11.91
CA ILE A 295 14.16 -21.38 -12.31
C ILE A 295 12.66 -21.66 -12.49
N ASP A 296 11.83 -21.29 -11.52
CA ASP A 296 10.38 -21.55 -11.57
C ASP A 296 9.71 -20.82 -12.75
N ILE A 297 10.08 -19.56 -13.00
CA ILE A 297 9.58 -18.78 -14.14
C ILE A 297 10.06 -19.40 -15.46
N ASN A 298 11.33 -19.81 -15.55
CA ASN A 298 11.88 -20.46 -16.74
C ASN A 298 11.14 -21.76 -17.05
N ASP A 299 10.91 -22.61 -16.05
CA ASP A 299 10.22 -23.89 -16.21
C ASP A 299 8.76 -23.68 -16.64
N LEU A 300 8.08 -22.68 -16.07
CA LEU A 300 6.73 -22.29 -16.47
C LEU A 300 6.70 -21.86 -17.94
N LEU A 301 7.56 -20.92 -18.34
CA LEU A 301 7.60 -20.43 -19.74
C LEU A 301 8.00 -21.55 -20.70
N ASN A 302 9.01 -22.35 -20.36
CA ASN A 302 9.43 -23.51 -21.16
C ASN A 302 8.32 -24.56 -21.34
N SER A 303 7.46 -24.75 -20.34
CA SER A 303 6.30 -25.65 -20.44
C SER A 303 5.25 -25.18 -21.45
N ARG A 304 5.32 -23.90 -21.85
CA ARG A 304 4.40 -23.24 -22.77
C ARG A 304 4.97 -22.99 -24.16
N VAL A 305 6.17 -23.50 -24.49
CA VAL A 305 6.75 -23.36 -25.84
C VAL A 305 5.78 -23.86 -26.92
N GLY A 306 5.58 -23.03 -27.94
CA GLY A 306 4.61 -23.24 -29.01
C GLY A 306 3.14 -22.97 -28.62
N ARG A 307 2.89 -22.42 -27.43
CA ARG A 307 1.55 -22.09 -26.91
C ARG A 307 1.50 -20.66 -26.38
N HIS A 308 0.30 -20.13 -26.22
CA HIS A 308 0.07 -18.87 -25.52
C HIS A 308 0.08 -19.10 -24.00
N LEU A 309 0.49 -18.08 -23.25
CA LEU A 309 0.28 -18.04 -21.80
C LEU A 309 -1.20 -17.87 -21.49
N SER A 310 -1.68 -18.56 -20.44
CA SER A 310 -2.99 -18.34 -19.84
C SER A 310 -2.96 -17.20 -18.80
N SER A 311 -4.13 -16.77 -18.33
CA SER A 311 -4.26 -15.87 -17.18
C SER A 311 -3.59 -16.46 -15.94
N VAL A 312 -3.75 -17.77 -15.70
CA VAL A 312 -3.10 -18.51 -14.61
C VAL A 312 -1.57 -18.47 -14.73
N ASP A 313 -1.03 -18.72 -15.92
CA ASP A 313 0.43 -18.67 -16.14
C ASP A 313 0.98 -17.25 -15.87
N ALA A 314 0.28 -16.23 -16.37
CA ALA A 314 0.67 -14.84 -16.16
C ALA A 314 0.58 -14.41 -14.68
N THR A 315 -0.46 -14.85 -13.96
CA THR A 315 -0.59 -14.62 -12.52
C THR A 315 0.47 -15.40 -11.73
N ASP A 316 0.81 -16.63 -12.12
CA ASP A 316 1.84 -17.42 -11.45
C ASP A 316 3.23 -16.74 -11.58
N ILE A 317 3.57 -16.14 -12.74
CA ILE A 317 4.81 -15.33 -12.88
C ILE A 317 4.81 -14.15 -11.89
N GLY A 318 3.69 -13.42 -11.78
CA GLY A 318 3.58 -12.33 -10.82
C GLY A 318 3.72 -12.78 -9.37
N ASN A 319 3.02 -13.86 -9.00
CA ASN A 319 3.09 -14.44 -7.67
C ASN A 319 4.51 -14.91 -7.30
N LEU A 320 5.27 -15.48 -8.24
CA LEU A 320 6.66 -15.87 -8.02
C LEU A 320 7.56 -14.66 -7.75
N ILE A 321 7.32 -13.55 -8.44
CA ILE A 321 7.99 -12.26 -8.16
C ILE A 321 7.63 -11.78 -6.76
N GLY A 322 6.36 -11.76 -6.39
CA GLY A 322 5.91 -11.39 -5.04
C GLY A 322 6.53 -12.26 -3.94
N LYS A 323 6.51 -13.60 -4.11
CA LYS A 323 7.16 -14.58 -3.21
C LYS A 323 8.63 -14.24 -2.98
N THR A 324 9.35 -13.92 -4.04
CA THR A 324 10.78 -13.59 -4.02
C THR A 324 11.07 -12.34 -3.20
N VAL A 325 10.25 -11.31 -3.39
CA VAL A 325 10.38 -10.05 -2.65
C VAL A 325 10.09 -10.24 -1.16
N VAL A 326 9.09 -11.06 -0.79
CA VAL A 326 8.79 -11.39 0.61
C VAL A 326 9.92 -12.18 1.27
N ALA A 327 10.44 -13.21 0.59
CA ALA A 327 11.62 -13.96 1.06
C ALA A 327 12.86 -13.06 1.17
N GLY A 328 12.90 -11.98 0.38
CA GLY A 328 13.82 -10.84 0.40
C GLY A 328 13.83 -9.97 1.67
N ASN A 329 13.06 -10.33 2.72
CA ASN A 329 12.82 -9.51 3.92
C ASN A 329 12.09 -8.18 3.68
N VAL A 330 11.44 -7.99 2.52
CA VAL A 330 10.45 -6.91 2.34
C VAL A 330 9.15 -7.40 2.95
N ARG A 331 8.75 -6.80 4.09
CA ARG A 331 7.77 -7.35 5.04
C ARG A 331 6.44 -7.81 4.42
N ARG A 332 6.01 -7.27 3.27
CA ARG A 332 4.84 -7.73 2.48
C ARG A 332 5.00 -7.30 1.01
N SER A 333 5.15 -8.23 0.06
CA SER A 333 4.60 -7.99 -1.27
C SER A 333 3.09 -7.96 -1.10
N ALA A 334 2.43 -6.90 -1.59
CA ALA A 334 0.98 -6.83 -1.57
C ALA A 334 0.55 -6.75 -3.03
N GLU A 335 0.00 -7.84 -3.52
CA GLU A 335 -0.46 -7.95 -4.90
C GLU A 335 -1.97 -8.15 -4.96
N LEU A 336 -2.58 -7.62 -6.02
CA LEU A 336 -3.93 -7.98 -6.41
C LEU A 336 -3.91 -8.42 -7.87
N ALA A 337 -4.31 -9.66 -8.13
CA ALA A 337 -4.48 -10.15 -9.49
C ALA A 337 -5.93 -9.91 -9.92
N LEU A 338 -6.12 -9.18 -11.02
CA LEU A 338 -7.43 -8.87 -11.60
C LEU A 338 -7.66 -9.67 -12.89
N GLY A 339 -8.48 -10.71 -12.81
CA GLY A 339 -8.83 -11.57 -13.93
C GLY A 339 -10.20 -11.26 -14.55
N SER A 340 -10.55 -11.98 -15.61
CA SER A 340 -11.89 -11.91 -16.21
C SER A 340 -12.89 -12.72 -15.39
N ALA A 341 -14.12 -12.23 -15.22
CA ALA A 341 -15.18 -12.91 -14.45
C ALA A 341 -15.68 -14.23 -15.07
N ASP A 342 -15.31 -14.54 -16.31
CA ASP A 342 -15.66 -15.74 -17.05
C ASP A 342 -14.44 -16.67 -17.28
N ASP A 343 -13.43 -16.57 -16.41
CA ASP A 343 -12.20 -17.36 -16.43
C ASP A 343 -12.13 -18.25 -15.19
N GLU A 344 -12.75 -19.43 -15.28
CA GLU A 344 -12.83 -20.41 -14.18
C GLU A 344 -11.45 -20.88 -13.71
N ASP A 345 -10.48 -21.03 -14.63
CA ASP A 345 -9.11 -21.44 -14.31
C ASP A 345 -8.45 -20.39 -13.40
N PHE A 346 -8.65 -19.09 -13.68
CA PHE A 346 -8.17 -18.00 -12.83
C PHE A 346 -8.91 -17.94 -11.48
N ILE A 347 -10.25 -18.03 -11.49
CA ILE A 347 -11.08 -17.94 -10.28
C ILE A 347 -10.70 -19.04 -9.28
N THR A 348 -10.50 -20.27 -9.78
CA THR A 348 -10.24 -21.44 -8.94
C THR A 348 -8.76 -21.70 -8.68
N MET A 349 -7.83 -20.92 -9.26
CA MET A 349 -6.39 -21.22 -9.18
C MET A 349 -5.85 -21.35 -7.75
N LYS A 350 -6.42 -20.62 -6.78
CA LYS A 350 -5.99 -20.68 -5.37
C LYS A 350 -6.55 -21.89 -4.62
N GLN A 351 -7.36 -22.74 -5.26
CA GLN A 351 -7.85 -24.00 -4.68
C GLN A 351 -6.83 -25.15 -4.81
N ASP A 352 -5.86 -25.03 -5.70
CA ASP A 352 -4.69 -25.91 -5.76
C ASP A 352 -3.81 -25.65 -4.53
N LYS A 353 -3.89 -26.53 -3.52
CA LYS A 353 -3.19 -26.36 -2.24
C LYS A 353 -1.67 -26.37 -2.40
N ASP A 354 -1.14 -27.20 -3.30
CA ASP A 354 0.31 -27.34 -3.48
C ASP A 354 0.87 -26.04 -4.06
N LYS A 355 0.22 -25.50 -5.11
CA LYS A 355 0.62 -24.21 -5.68
C LYS A 355 0.29 -23.03 -4.77
N LEU A 356 -0.81 -23.10 -4.02
CA LEU A 356 -1.19 -22.09 -3.02
C LEU A 356 -0.09 -21.94 -1.98
N TYR A 357 0.35 -23.03 -1.35
CA TYR A 357 1.41 -22.97 -0.35
C TYR A 357 2.78 -22.64 -0.95
N HIS A 358 3.00 -22.97 -2.23
CA HIS A 358 4.23 -22.62 -2.91
C HIS A 358 4.36 -21.12 -3.21
N HIS A 359 3.38 -20.53 -3.91
CA HIS A 359 3.49 -19.15 -4.43
C HIS A 359 2.17 -18.41 -4.60
N ARG A 360 1.02 -19.08 -4.86
CA ARG A 360 -0.25 -18.37 -5.17
C ARG A 360 -0.86 -17.64 -3.97
N TRP A 361 -0.26 -17.74 -2.79
CA TRP A 361 -0.60 -16.90 -1.63
C TRP A 361 -0.17 -15.43 -1.81
N ALA A 362 0.73 -15.13 -2.75
CA ALA A 362 1.35 -13.80 -2.90
C ALA A 362 0.38 -12.69 -3.32
N SER A 363 -0.74 -13.04 -3.98
CA SER A 363 -1.78 -12.10 -4.38
C SER A 363 -3.16 -12.48 -3.85
N ASN A 364 -4.01 -11.47 -3.65
CA ASN A 364 -5.46 -11.65 -3.58
C ASN A 364 -6.07 -11.50 -4.97
N ASN A 365 -6.99 -12.39 -5.34
CA ASN A 365 -7.56 -12.44 -6.66
C ASN A 365 -8.91 -11.71 -6.66
N SER A 366 -9.14 -10.89 -7.69
CA SER A 366 -10.42 -10.27 -7.95
C SER A 366 -10.83 -10.49 -9.40
N VAL A 367 -12.13 -10.48 -9.67
CA VAL A 367 -12.68 -10.53 -11.03
C VAL A 367 -13.17 -9.17 -11.49
N ALA A 368 -12.87 -8.83 -12.74
CA ALA A 368 -13.38 -7.65 -13.41
C ALA A 368 -14.80 -7.91 -13.92
N VAL A 369 -15.74 -7.05 -13.54
CA VAL A 369 -17.15 -7.10 -13.94
C VAL A 369 -17.61 -5.77 -14.54
N ASP A 370 -18.83 -5.76 -15.06
CA ASP A 370 -19.61 -4.57 -15.38
C ASP A 370 -20.99 -4.65 -14.68
N SER A 371 -21.84 -3.65 -14.90
CA SER A 371 -23.17 -3.57 -14.29
C SER A 371 -24.19 -4.58 -14.88
N GLU A 372 -23.88 -5.20 -16.04
CA GLU A 372 -24.72 -6.20 -16.70
C GLU A 372 -24.38 -7.63 -16.24
N PHE A 373 -23.26 -7.82 -15.55
CA PHE A 373 -22.87 -9.11 -14.98
C PHE A 373 -23.92 -9.59 -13.96
N ASP A 374 -24.50 -10.76 -14.21
CA ASP A 374 -25.62 -11.32 -13.43
C ASP A 374 -25.28 -12.65 -12.74
N ASN A 375 -24.19 -13.30 -13.14
CA ASN A 375 -23.73 -14.61 -12.66
C ASN A 375 -22.91 -14.54 -11.36
N TYR A 376 -23.45 -13.89 -10.32
CA TYR A 376 -22.79 -13.77 -9.01
C TYR A 376 -22.76 -15.06 -8.18
N GLY A 377 -23.52 -16.10 -8.57
CA GLY A 377 -23.64 -17.35 -7.81
C GLY A 377 -22.30 -18.06 -7.56
N PRO A 378 -21.53 -18.40 -8.62
CA PRO A 378 -20.21 -19.05 -8.46
C PRO A 378 -19.20 -18.19 -7.69
N VAL A 379 -19.23 -16.86 -7.85
CA VAL A 379 -18.37 -15.93 -7.10
C VAL A 379 -18.72 -15.98 -5.61
N ALA A 380 -20.01 -15.95 -5.27
CA ALA A 380 -20.48 -16.03 -3.89
C ALA A 380 -20.16 -17.40 -3.24
N ASP A 381 -20.21 -18.49 -4.00
CA ASP A 381 -19.81 -19.81 -3.52
C ASP A 381 -18.31 -19.84 -3.18
N SER A 382 -17.44 -19.35 -4.07
CA SER A 382 -15.99 -19.30 -3.80
C SER A 382 -15.67 -18.41 -2.58
N ILE A 383 -16.31 -17.25 -2.46
CA ILE A 383 -16.14 -16.33 -1.32
C ILE A 383 -16.47 -17.00 0.02
N GLN A 384 -17.50 -17.84 0.06
CA GLN A 384 -17.86 -18.56 1.29
C GLN A 384 -16.77 -19.55 1.73
N HIS A 385 -15.96 -20.07 0.81
CA HIS A 385 -14.89 -21.01 1.12
C HIS A 385 -13.60 -20.33 1.60
N ASN A 386 -13.23 -19.18 1.03
CA ASN A 386 -11.92 -18.57 1.31
C ASN A 386 -11.88 -17.03 1.27
N GLY A 387 -13.01 -16.34 1.06
CA GLY A 387 -13.10 -14.89 0.91
C GLY A 387 -12.77 -14.34 -0.48
N GLU A 388 -12.51 -15.20 -1.46
CA GLU A 388 -12.02 -14.83 -2.79
C GLU A 388 -12.89 -15.48 -3.88
N PRO A 389 -13.02 -14.88 -5.08
CA PRO A 389 -12.40 -13.63 -5.50
C PRO A 389 -13.15 -12.39 -5.00
N GLY A 390 -12.43 -11.28 -4.85
CA GLY A 390 -13.04 -9.94 -4.79
C GLY A 390 -13.66 -9.54 -6.14
N ILE A 391 -14.35 -8.40 -6.17
CA ILE A 391 -14.98 -7.88 -7.39
C ILE A 391 -14.49 -6.46 -7.67
N VAL A 392 -14.20 -6.15 -8.93
CA VAL A 392 -13.89 -4.80 -9.42
C VAL A 392 -14.77 -4.48 -10.63
N ASN A 393 -15.68 -3.52 -10.49
CA ASN A 393 -16.51 -3.04 -11.58
C ASN A 393 -15.77 -1.93 -12.37
N LEU A 394 -15.21 -2.31 -13.52
CA LEU A 394 -14.44 -1.40 -14.36
C LEU A 394 -15.35 -0.41 -15.11
N GLU A 395 -16.59 -0.79 -15.42
CA GLU A 395 -17.56 0.10 -16.08
C GLU A 395 -17.89 1.29 -15.18
N LEU A 396 -18.22 1.03 -13.91
CA LEU A 396 -18.49 2.09 -12.94
C LEU A 396 -17.24 2.94 -12.66
N SER A 397 -16.07 2.31 -12.55
CA SER A 397 -14.82 3.02 -12.25
C SER A 397 -14.45 4.03 -13.34
N LYS A 398 -14.68 3.68 -14.62
CA LYS A 398 -14.41 4.55 -15.78
C LYS A 398 -15.43 5.67 -15.98
N ASN A 399 -16.70 5.41 -15.64
CA ASN A 399 -17.83 6.26 -16.05
C ASN A 399 -18.48 7.06 -14.92
N TYR A 400 -17.91 7.03 -13.71
CA TYR A 400 -18.43 7.78 -12.57
C TYR A 400 -17.32 8.41 -11.72
N GLY A 401 -17.55 9.65 -11.29
CA GLY A 401 -16.99 10.20 -10.07
C GLY A 401 -17.70 9.59 -8.85
N ARG A 402 -18.36 10.42 -8.04
CA ARG A 402 -19.30 9.92 -7.02
C ARG A 402 -20.57 9.42 -7.67
N LYS A 403 -21.25 8.42 -7.09
CA LYS A 403 -22.49 7.91 -7.71
C LYS A 403 -23.59 8.98 -7.81
N ILE A 404 -23.68 9.90 -6.83
CA ILE A 404 -24.68 10.98 -6.83
C ILE A 404 -24.48 12.00 -7.98
N ASP A 405 -23.25 12.13 -8.49
CA ASP A 405 -22.93 13.06 -9.58
C ASP A 405 -23.37 12.52 -10.95
N GLY A 406 -23.97 11.32 -11.00
CA GLY A 406 -24.52 10.71 -12.20
C GLY A 406 -23.47 10.11 -13.13
N LYS A 407 -23.92 9.51 -14.25
CA LYS A 407 -23.03 8.91 -15.24
C LYS A 407 -22.27 10.02 -15.97
N GLN A 408 -20.96 9.98 -15.91
CA GLN A 408 -20.05 10.89 -16.58
C GLN A 408 -19.17 10.03 -17.49
N LYS A 409 -19.65 9.80 -18.72
CA LYS A 409 -19.00 8.88 -19.67
C LYS A 409 -17.50 9.19 -19.79
N ASP A 410 -16.68 8.16 -19.58
CA ASP A 410 -15.23 8.21 -19.69
C ASP A 410 -14.54 9.29 -18.83
N ILE A 411 -15.17 9.75 -17.73
CA ILE A 411 -14.54 10.70 -16.79
C ILE A 411 -13.21 10.19 -16.22
N ASP A 412 -13.06 8.87 -16.15
CA ASP A 412 -11.84 8.16 -15.76
C ASP A 412 -11.54 7.03 -16.77
N GLY A 413 -11.73 7.30 -18.06
CA GLY A 413 -11.78 6.27 -19.13
C GLY A 413 -10.51 5.42 -19.27
N ASN A 414 -9.37 5.89 -18.78
CA ASN A 414 -8.09 5.16 -18.80
C ASN A 414 -7.94 4.14 -17.67
N VAL A 415 -8.90 4.03 -16.74
CA VAL A 415 -8.84 3.05 -15.66
C VAL A 415 -8.80 1.64 -16.24
N GLU A 416 -7.90 0.82 -15.72
CA GLU A 416 -7.74 -0.58 -16.13
C GLU A 416 -7.79 -1.54 -14.94
N GLY A 417 -7.75 -1.02 -13.71
CA GLY A 417 -7.89 -1.79 -12.50
C GLY A 417 -7.78 -0.91 -11.26
N THR A 418 -7.22 -1.47 -10.20
CA THR A 418 -7.08 -0.82 -8.90
C THR A 418 -5.79 -1.28 -8.22
N ASN A 419 -5.39 -0.56 -7.18
CA ASN A 419 -4.29 -0.98 -6.31
C ASN A 419 -4.74 -2.15 -5.40
N PRO A 420 -3.82 -2.81 -4.65
CA PRO A 420 -4.17 -4.01 -3.89
C PRO A 420 -5.28 -3.87 -2.83
N CYS A 421 -5.50 -2.66 -2.32
CA CYS A 421 -6.55 -2.42 -1.33
C CYS A 421 -7.90 -2.07 -1.99
N GLY A 422 -7.94 -1.80 -3.30
CA GLY A 422 -9.19 -1.59 -4.04
C GLY A 422 -9.80 -0.19 -3.92
N GLU A 423 -9.14 0.79 -3.28
CA GLU A 423 -9.71 2.12 -3.01
C GLU A 423 -9.50 3.15 -4.14
N ILE A 424 -8.48 2.97 -4.99
CA ILE A 424 -8.18 3.89 -6.09
C ILE A 424 -8.46 3.24 -7.44
N SER A 425 -9.25 3.91 -8.28
CA SER A 425 -9.40 3.55 -9.69
C SER A 425 -8.14 3.99 -10.44
N LEU A 426 -7.37 3.05 -11.02
CA LEU A 426 -6.05 3.34 -11.58
C LEU A 426 -5.97 2.97 -13.06
N ALA A 427 -5.31 3.85 -13.81
CA ALA A 427 -4.80 3.56 -15.13
C ALA A 427 -3.47 2.78 -15.07
N ASN A 428 -3.05 2.23 -16.21
CA ASN A 428 -1.79 1.50 -16.33
C ASN A 428 -0.57 2.37 -15.96
N GLY A 429 0.24 1.90 -15.01
CA GLY A 429 1.42 2.59 -14.48
C GLY A 429 1.11 3.69 -13.45
N GLU A 430 -0.15 3.90 -13.09
CA GLU A 430 -0.57 4.99 -12.19
C GLU A 430 -0.41 4.59 -10.70
N PRO A 431 0.11 5.49 -9.84
CA PRO A 431 0.18 5.26 -8.40
C PRO A 431 -1.08 5.70 -7.65
N CYS A 432 -1.28 5.13 -6.46
CA CYS A 432 -2.12 5.75 -5.43
C CYS A 432 -1.39 6.95 -4.78
N ASN A 433 -2.15 7.96 -4.36
CA ASN A 433 -1.61 9.17 -3.73
C ASN A 433 -2.52 9.62 -2.58
N LEU A 434 -2.21 9.19 -1.36
CA LEU A 434 -3.15 9.21 -0.24
C LEU A 434 -2.77 10.16 0.88
N PHE A 435 -3.78 10.82 1.43
CA PHE A 435 -3.72 11.54 2.69
C PHE A 435 -4.99 11.25 3.49
N GLU A 436 -4.87 11.04 4.79
CA GLU A 436 -5.96 10.53 5.63
C GLU A 436 -6.35 11.56 6.68
N VAL A 437 -7.63 11.93 6.70
CA VAL A 437 -8.22 12.80 7.71
C VAL A 437 -9.03 11.96 8.69
N PHE A 438 -8.92 12.27 9.98
CA PHE A 438 -9.71 11.66 11.06
C PHE A 438 -10.70 12.69 11.59
N PRO A 439 -11.91 12.84 11.01
CA PRO A 439 -12.78 13.96 11.32
C PRO A 439 -13.19 14.04 12.80
N TYR A 440 -13.32 12.89 13.47
CA TYR A 440 -13.56 12.82 14.92
C TYR A 440 -12.43 13.53 15.69
N VAL A 441 -11.18 13.13 15.47
CA VAL A 441 -10.01 13.69 16.15
C VAL A 441 -9.79 15.15 15.76
N ALA A 442 -9.92 15.48 14.47
CA ALA A 442 -9.80 16.86 14.00
C ALA A 442 -10.79 17.80 14.71
N SER A 443 -12.05 17.36 14.86
CA SER A 443 -13.08 18.12 15.58
C SER A 443 -12.75 18.29 17.06
N GLN A 444 -12.26 17.24 17.73
CA GLN A 444 -11.83 17.30 19.14
C GLN A 444 -10.64 18.26 19.34
N GLN A 445 -9.74 18.32 18.37
CA GLN A 445 -8.59 19.23 18.34
C GLN A 445 -8.95 20.65 17.88
N GLY A 446 -10.24 20.95 17.65
CA GLY A 446 -10.75 22.28 17.32
C GLY A 446 -10.48 22.73 15.88
N TRP A 447 -10.27 21.80 14.95
CA TRP A 447 -10.14 22.12 13.53
C TRP A 447 -11.49 22.27 12.85
N ASP A 448 -11.60 23.28 12.00
CA ASP A 448 -12.60 23.30 10.95
C ASP A 448 -12.24 22.22 9.90
N LEU A 449 -13.20 21.35 9.58
CA LEU A 449 -12.92 20.18 8.74
C LEU A 449 -12.55 20.59 7.31
N ASP A 450 -13.15 21.63 6.75
CA ASP A 450 -12.82 22.15 5.42
C ASP A 450 -11.34 22.58 5.32
N GLU A 451 -10.79 23.19 6.38
CA GLU A 451 -9.36 23.53 6.44
C GLU A 451 -8.48 22.26 6.48
N ALA A 452 -8.84 21.27 7.30
CA ALA A 452 -8.10 20.00 7.39
C ALA A 452 -8.07 19.25 6.05
N PHE A 453 -9.22 19.16 5.37
CA PHE A 453 -9.34 18.55 4.04
C PHE A 453 -8.63 19.37 2.96
N THR A 454 -8.65 20.71 3.03
CA THR A 454 -7.90 21.60 2.13
C THR A 454 -6.39 21.38 2.25
N LEU A 455 -5.86 21.28 3.47
CA LEU A 455 -4.44 21.02 3.72
C LEU A 455 -4.02 19.65 3.18
N GLY A 456 -4.83 18.60 3.42
CA GLY A 456 -4.58 17.26 2.88
C GLY A 456 -4.61 17.21 1.34
N THR A 457 -5.52 17.97 0.73
CA THR A 457 -5.62 18.13 -0.73
C THR A 457 -4.34 18.71 -1.31
N ARG A 458 -3.86 19.82 -0.73
CA ARG A 458 -2.64 20.50 -1.18
C ARG A 458 -1.38 19.67 -0.92
N PHE A 459 -1.32 18.96 0.21
CA PHE A 459 -0.27 17.99 0.50
C PHE A 459 -0.16 16.97 -0.62
N SER A 460 -1.28 16.31 -0.95
CA SER A 460 -1.33 15.24 -1.96
C SER A 460 -1.01 15.78 -3.35
N LYS A 461 -1.45 17.01 -3.67
CA LYS A 461 -1.14 17.64 -4.96
C LYS A 461 0.37 17.82 -5.15
N ARG A 462 1.08 18.28 -4.12
CA ARG A 462 2.55 18.43 -4.15
C ARG A 462 3.29 17.10 -4.34
N VAL A 463 2.77 16.00 -3.79
CA VAL A 463 3.36 14.66 -4.01
C VAL A 463 3.44 14.30 -5.51
N THR A 464 2.48 14.76 -6.32
CA THR A 464 2.49 14.51 -7.78
C THR A 464 3.66 15.17 -8.53
N PHE A 465 4.38 16.09 -7.88
CA PHE A 465 5.58 16.76 -8.41
C PHE A 465 6.88 16.12 -7.92
N SER A 466 6.81 15.00 -7.20
CA SER A 466 7.98 14.20 -6.86
C SER A 466 8.56 13.48 -8.09
N ASN A 467 9.75 12.91 -7.95
CA ASN A 467 10.41 12.17 -9.01
C ASN A 467 9.73 10.81 -9.23
N TYR A 468 9.60 10.40 -10.49
CA TYR A 468 9.03 9.10 -10.88
C TYR A 468 9.93 8.42 -11.91
N ASP A 469 10.28 7.16 -11.66
CA ASP A 469 11.32 6.46 -12.43
C ASP A 469 10.81 5.97 -13.79
N TRP A 470 9.54 5.59 -13.84
CA TRP A 470 8.90 4.99 -15.02
C TRP A 470 8.22 6.04 -15.88
N GLU A 471 8.50 6.04 -17.19
CA GLU A 471 7.89 6.98 -18.13
C GLU A 471 6.37 6.84 -18.19
N VAL A 472 5.86 5.60 -18.17
CA VAL A 472 4.42 5.33 -18.12
C VAL A 472 3.77 6.02 -16.90
N SER A 473 4.44 6.00 -15.75
CA SER A 473 3.99 6.66 -14.52
C SER A 473 4.05 8.18 -14.64
N ARG A 474 5.16 8.75 -15.13
CA ARG A 474 5.27 10.21 -15.35
C ARG A 474 4.15 10.73 -16.25
N ASN A 475 3.91 10.04 -17.37
CA ASN A 475 2.90 10.45 -18.35
C ASN A 475 1.48 10.41 -17.77
N VAL A 476 1.13 9.35 -17.04
CA VAL A 476 -0.22 9.25 -16.45
C VAL A 476 -0.41 10.22 -15.29
N ILE A 477 0.62 10.44 -14.45
CA ILE A 477 0.57 11.38 -13.32
C ILE A 477 0.46 12.82 -13.81
N GLU A 478 1.20 13.20 -14.85
CA GLU A 478 1.10 14.54 -15.44
C GLU A 478 -0.31 14.82 -15.97
N ASN A 479 -0.94 13.80 -16.56
CA ASN A 479 -2.28 13.91 -17.14
C ASN A 479 -3.39 13.94 -16.08
N ASN A 480 -3.31 13.06 -15.09
CA ASN A 480 -4.38 12.83 -14.14
C ASN A 480 -4.23 13.65 -12.86
N ARG A 481 -3.00 13.90 -12.43
CA ARG A 481 -2.65 14.55 -11.15
C ARG A 481 -3.47 14.00 -9.97
N ARG A 482 -3.81 12.71 -10.01
CA ARG A 482 -4.77 12.07 -9.09
C ARG A 482 -4.35 12.25 -7.63
N ILE A 483 -5.34 12.53 -6.79
CA ILE A 483 -5.22 12.52 -5.34
C ILE A 483 -6.31 11.62 -4.75
N GLY A 484 -6.06 11.10 -3.55
CA GLY A 484 -6.98 10.24 -2.81
C GLY A 484 -7.05 10.68 -1.35
N ILE A 485 -7.85 11.71 -1.09
CA ILE A 485 -8.11 12.18 0.26
C ILE A 485 -9.07 11.20 0.92
N SER A 486 -8.52 10.42 1.85
CA SER A 486 -9.23 9.38 2.58
C SER A 486 -9.85 9.94 3.85
N MET A 487 -11.00 9.40 4.22
CA MET A 487 -11.63 9.60 5.52
C MET A 487 -11.54 8.30 6.32
N SER A 488 -11.17 8.40 7.60
CA SER A 488 -11.00 7.27 8.51
C SER A 488 -11.51 7.65 9.90
N GLY A 489 -11.76 6.68 10.78
CA GLY A 489 -12.56 6.93 11.99
C GLY A 489 -14.02 7.26 11.66
N ILE A 490 -14.56 6.76 10.53
CA ILE A 490 -15.87 7.18 10.02
C ILE A 490 -16.99 6.77 10.98
N GLN A 491 -16.92 5.55 11.53
CA GLN A 491 -17.94 5.06 12.46
C GLN A 491 -17.93 5.87 13.76
N ASP A 492 -16.73 6.15 14.29
CA ASP A 492 -16.54 6.98 15.47
C ASP A 492 -17.10 8.38 15.26
N TRP A 493 -16.74 9.01 14.14
CA TRP A 493 -17.16 10.36 13.82
C TRP A 493 -18.67 10.49 13.65
N ILE A 494 -19.29 9.58 12.89
CA ILE A 494 -20.73 9.63 12.63
C ILE A 494 -21.50 9.41 13.93
N LEU A 495 -21.10 8.41 14.72
CA LEU A 495 -21.75 8.13 16.00
C LEU A 495 -21.59 9.29 16.99
N ALA A 496 -20.39 9.88 17.10
CA ALA A 496 -20.12 11.04 17.96
C ALA A 496 -20.96 12.26 17.59
N LYS A 497 -21.01 12.59 16.29
CA LYS A 497 -21.58 13.86 15.81
C LYS A 497 -23.09 13.80 15.62
N PHE A 498 -23.63 12.66 15.18
CA PHE A 498 -25.03 12.54 14.79
C PHE A 498 -25.88 11.67 15.73
N GLY A 499 -25.22 10.88 16.59
CA GLY A 499 -25.86 10.05 17.61
C GLY A 499 -26.39 8.71 17.12
N ASN A 500 -26.22 8.37 15.84
CA ASN A 500 -26.64 7.11 15.22
C ASN A 500 -25.66 6.71 14.10
N ARG A 501 -25.75 5.47 13.64
CA ARG A 501 -25.05 5.00 12.43
C ARG A 501 -25.64 5.63 11.18
N VAL A 502 -24.91 5.54 10.06
CA VAL A 502 -25.33 6.18 8.80
C VAL A 502 -26.60 5.58 8.21
N VAL A 503 -26.78 4.27 8.37
CA VAL A 503 -28.00 3.55 7.98
C VAL A 503 -28.99 3.62 9.14
N THR A 504 -30.12 4.28 8.93
CA THR A 504 -31.15 4.47 9.96
C THR A 504 -32.33 3.50 9.82
N GLY A 505 -32.40 2.78 8.71
CA GLY A 505 -33.41 1.77 8.44
C GLY A 505 -33.36 1.26 7.00
N TYR A 506 -34.38 0.48 6.62
CA TYR A 506 -34.58 -0.01 5.26
C TYR A 506 -36.05 0.15 4.86
N GLU A 507 -36.28 0.44 3.57
CA GLU A 507 -37.60 0.47 2.95
C GLU A 507 -37.70 -0.61 1.86
N ASP A 508 -38.93 -1.09 1.63
CA ASP A 508 -39.22 -1.97 0.49
C ASP A 508 -39.05 -1.20 -0.82
N ALA A 509 -38.32 -1.80 -1.76
CA ALA A 509 -38.14 -1.27 -3.10
C ALA A 509 -38.06 -2.43 -4.11
N THR A 510 -37.88 -2.09 -5.38
CA THR A 510 -37.67 -3.07 -6.45
C THR A 510 -36.36 -2.78 -7.17
N ASP A 511 -35.69 -3.84 -7.61
CA ASP A 511 -34.55 -3.74 -8.51
C ASP A 511 -34.96 -2.93 -9.76
N PRO A 512 -34.15 -1.96 -10.20
CA PRO A 512 -34.52 -1.08 -11.30
C PRO A 512 -34.60 -1.77 -12.67
N GLU A 513 -34.02 -2.97 -12.83
CA GLU A 513 -34.04 -3.70 -14.10
C GLU A 513 -34.84 -5.01 -14.01
N THR A 514 -34.66 -5.79 -12.94
CA THR A 514 -35.33 -7.10 -12.81
C THR A 514 -36.73 -6.98 -12.22
N GLY A 515 -37.02 -5.90 -11.48
CA GLY A 515 -38.26 -5.74 -10.73
C GLY A 515 -38.35 -6.60 -9.47
N ASP A 516 -37.29 -7.33 -9.12
CA ASP A 516 -37.24 -8.17 -7.91
C ASP A 516 -37.35 -7.31 -6.64
N ALA A 517 -37.97 -7.85 -5.59
CA ALA A 517 -38.07 -7.15 -4.32
C ALA A 517 -36.68 -7.01 -3.67
N ILE A 518 -36.33 -5.79 -3.26
CA ILE A 518 -35.06 -5.47 -2.56
C ILE A 518 -35.34 -4.62 -1.31
N LYS A 519 -34.36 -4.57 -0.41
CA LYS A 519 -34.37 -3.70 0.77
C LYS A 519 -33.45 -2.52 0.55
N LYS A 520 -34.02 -1.34 0.28
CA LYS A 520 -33.24 -0.13 0.05
C LYS A 520 -32.90 0.54 1.38
N PRO A 521 -31.62 0.87 1.64
CA PRO A 521 -31.23 1.54 2.88
C PRO A 521 -31.73 2.99 2.92
N ILE A 522 -32.10 3.44 4.12
CA ILE A 522 -32.41 4.83 4.45
C ILE A 522 -31.17 5.41 5.14
N TYR A 523 -30.59 6.46 4.56
CA TYR A 523 -29.42 7.13 5.11
C TYR A 523 -29.81 8.39 5.88
N ASP A 524 -29.03 8.72 6.90
CA ASP A 524 -29.19 9.98 7.64
C ASP A 524 -28.87 11.20 6.74
N PRO A 525 -29.85 12.08 6.44
CA PRO A 525 -29.64 13.22 5.55
C PRO A 525 -28.65 14.26 6.10
N ARG A 526 -28.42 14.28 7.42
CA ARG A 526 -27.43 15.16 8.05
C ARG A 526 -26.01 14.73 7.68
N VAL A 527 -25.76 13.41 7.69
CA VAL A 527 -24.47 12.84 7.28
C VAL A 527 -24.25 13.04 5.78
N VAL A 528 -25.29 12.82 4.95
CA VAL A 528 -25.24 13.09 3.50
C VAL A 528 -24.77 14.52 3.23
N LYS A 529 -25.41 15.51 3.87
CA LYS A 529 -25.10 16.93 3.69
C LYS A 529 -23.65 17.24 4.08
N GLU A 530 -23.19 16.67 5.19
CA GLU A 530 -21.83 16.90 5.70
C GLU A 530 -20.76 16.37 4.75
N VAL A 531 -20.84 15.10 4.35
CA VAL A 531 -19.81 14.49 3.48
C VAL A 531 -19.82 15.09 2.06
N ASP A 532 -20.99 15.51 1.56
CA ASP A 532 -21.09 16.23 0.29
C ASP A 532 -20.45 17.62 0.35
N GLY A 533 -20.59 18.32 1.49
CA GLY A 533 -19.90 19.59 1.74
C GLY A 533 -18.38 19.42 1.69
N LEU A 534 -17.85 18.47 2.49
CA LEU A 534 -16.40 18.21 2.55
C LEU A 534 -15.81 17.80 1.20
N TYR A 535 -16.56 17.03 0.38
CA TYR A 535 -16.11 16.69 -0.97
C TYR A 535 -15.95 17.94 -1.84
N LYS A 536 -16.93 18.87 -1.78
CA LYS A 536 -16.87 20.13 -2.53
C LYS A 536 -15.69 21.00 -2.10
N ASP A 537 -15.35 21.00 -0.81
CA ASP A 537 -14.20 21.73 -0.28
C ASP A 537 -12.88 21.17 -0.83
N VAL A 538 -12.73 19.84 -0.87
CA VAL A 538 -11.58 19.16 -1.50
C VAL A 538 -11.45 19.54 -2.99
N VAL A 539 -12.54 19.45 -3.76
CA VAL A 539 -12.54 19.80 -5.20
C VAL A 539 -12.20 21.27 -5.40
N ALA A 540 -12.75 22.16 -4.58
CA ALA A 540 -12.45 23.59 -4.64
C ALA A 540 -10.97 23.89 -4.31
N ALA A 541 -10.42 23.23 -3.28
CA ALA A 541 -9.02 23.33 -2.91
C ALA A 541 -8.08 22.88 -4.05
N ASP A 542 -8.34 21.74 -4.69
CA ASP A 542 -7.56 21.26 -5.83
C ASP A 542 -7.66 22.21 -7.02
N LYS A 543 -8.86 22.66 -7.38
CA LYS A 543 -9.05 23.57 -8.52
C LYS A 543 -8.28 24.87 -8.32
N ASN A 544 -8.36 25.45 -7.13
CA ASN A 544 -7.65 26.68 -6.79
C ASN A 544 -6.13 26.46 -6.84
N TYR A 545 -5.63 25.39 -6.24
CA TYR A 545 -4.19 25.15 -6.20
C TYR A 545 -3.62 24.71 -7.55
N SER A 546 -4.36 23.94 -8.33
CA SER A 546 -3.97 23.57 -9.71
C SER A 546 -3.80 24.80 -10.58
N LYS A 547 -4.70 25.80 -10.44
CA LYS A 547 -4.55 27.11 -11.09
C LYS A 547 -3.30 27.85 -10.61
N THR A 548 -3.02 27.84 -9.30
CA THR A 548 -1.81 28.46 -8.74
C THR A 548 -0.52 27.80 -9.24
N LEU A 549 -0.51 26.47 -9.38
CA LEU A 549 0.67 25.70 -9.82
C LEU A 549 0.80 25.60 -11.35
N GLY A 550 -0.19 26.07 -12.11
CA GLY A 550 -0.20 25.93 -13.57
C GLY A 550 -0.29 24.48 -14.06
N CYS A 551 -0.98 23.60 -13.32
CA CYS A 551 -1.13 22.19 -13.68
C CYS A 551 -2.60 21.79 -13.88
N LYS A 552 -2.83 20.58 -14.39
CA LYS A 552 -4.18 20.03 -14.54
C LYS A 552 -4.83 19.80 -13.16
N PRO A 553 -6.14 20.07 -13.01
CA PRO A 553 -6.92 19.58 -11.88
C PRO A 553 -6.79 18.07 -11.74
N SER A 554 -6.96 17.58 -10.52
CA SER A 554 -6.94 16.15 -10.24
C SER A 554 -8.14 15.47 -10.90
N ILE A 555 -7.92 14.35 -11.60
CA ILE A 555 -8.99 13.61 -12.29
C ILE A 555 -10.02 13.06 -11.30
N LYS A 556 -9.57 12.68 -10.10
CA LYS A 556 -10.33 12.22 -8.94
C LYS A 556 -9.65 12.72 -7.66
N HIS A 557 -10.41 12.78 -6.57
CA HIS A 557 -10.05 13.52 -5.37
C HIS A 557 -10.14 12.71 -4.07
N THR A 558 -11.19 11.92 -3.90
CA THR A 558 -11.56 11.35 -2.60
C THR A 558 -11.63 9.83 -2.67
N THR A 559 -11.41 9.20 -1.52
CA THR A 559 -11.44 7.74 -1.37
C THR A 559 -11.77 7.35 0.07
N VAL A 560 -11.86 6.05 0.35
CA VAL A 560 -11.89 5.49 1.71
C VAL A 560 -10.97 4.28 1.74
N LYS A 561 -9.93 4.35 2.58
CA LYS A 561 -9.00 3.25 2.84
C LYS A 561 -9.06 2.82 4.31
N PRO A 562 -9.13 1.52 4.62
CA PRO A 562 -8.95 1.01 5.96
C PRO A 562 -7.46 0.94 6.31
N SER A 563 -6.88 2.07 6.71
CA SER A 563 -5.44 2.20 6.94
C SER A 563 -5.03 1.68 8.33
N GLY A 564 -5.03 0.35 8.50
CA GLY A 564 -4.95 -0.27 9.82
C GLY A 564 -3.77 0.14 10.71
N THR A 565 -2.57 0.35 10.18
CA THR A 565 -1.42 0.82 11.00
C THR A 565 -1.53 2.30 11.38
N VAL A 566 -2.08 3.11 10.49
CA VAL A 566 -2.17 4.57 10.65
C VAL A 566 -3.35 4.94 11.56
N ALA A 567 -4.51 4.27 11.41
CA ALA A 567 -5.66 4.43 12.31
C ALA A 567 -5.32 4.02 13.76
N LYS A 568 -4.44 3.02 13.96
CA LYS A 568 -3.92 2.66 15.30
C LYS A 568 -3.12 3.78 15.97
N LEU A 569 -2.49 4.67 15.20
CA LEU A 569 -1.81 5.84 15.78
C LEU A 569 -2.82 6.73 16.50
N ALA A 570 -3.94 7.02 15.84
CA ALA A 570 -4.98 7.89 16.35
C ALA A 570 -6.00 7.19 17.27
N GLY A 571 -6.03 5.85 17.29
CA GLY A 571 -6.98 5.08 18.11
C GLY A 571 -8.41 5.11 17.58
N VAL A 572 -8.57 5.15 16.25
CA VAL A 572 -9.89 5.27 15.60
C VAL A 572 -10.24 4.05 14.74
N SER A 573 -11.51 3.91 14.39
CA SER A 573 -12.00 2.86 13.48
C SER A 573 -11.31 2.93 12.10
N GLU A 574 -10.95 1.78 11.52
CA GLU A 574 -10.16 1.69 10.28
C GLU A 574 -11.02 2.02 9.04
N GLY A 575 -10.86 3.21 8.44
CA GLY A 575 -11.66 3.63 7.29
C GLY A 575 -13.15 3.67 7.63
N MET A 576 -13.95 2.84 6.95
CA MET A 576 -15.38 2.63 7.24
C MET A 576 -15.68 1.40 8.08
N HIS A 577 -14.68 0.61 8.48
CA HIS A 577 -14.92 -0.60 9.27
C HIS A 577 -15.51 -0.27 10.62
N PHE A 578 -16.41 -1.14 11.08
CA PHE A 578 -16.83 -1.17 12.48
C PHE A 578 -15.69 -1.68 13.35
N HIS A 579 -15.67 -1.26 14.62
CA HIS A 579 -14.76 -1.83 15.61
C HIS A 579 -15.01 -3.34 15.73
N TYR A 580 -13.96 -4.11 16.04
CA TYR A 580 -14.11 -5.56 16.14
C TYR A 580 -15.02 -5.97 17.30
N ALA A 581 -14.94 -5.25 18.42
CA ALA A 581 -15.79 -5.35 19.60
C ALA A 581 -15.79 -3.99 20.34
N GLY A 582 -16.73 -3.79 21.26
CA GLY A 582 -16.75 -2.58 22.12
C GLY A 582 -15.58 -2.52 23.10
N TYR A 583 -15.24 -3.67 23.68
CA TYR A 583 -14.12 -3.87 24.59
C TYR A 583 -13.29 -5.06 24.09
N LEU A 584 -11.97 -4.90 23.99
CA LEU A 584 -11.09 -5.96 23.51
C LEU A 584 -9.70 -5.93 24.13
N ILE A 585 -9.05 -7.09 24.17
CA ILE A 585 -7.59 -7.18 24.24
C ILE A 585 -7.05 -7.23 22.82
N GLN A 586 -6.16 -6.29 22.48
CA GLN A 586 -5.37 -6.34 21.26
C GLN A 586 -3.95 -6.80 21.57
N ARG A 587 -3.47 -7.80 20.86
CA ARG A 587 -2.14 -8.38 21.06
C ARG A 587 -1.16 -7.89 20.00
N ILE A 588 0.02 -7.44 20.44
CA ILE A 588 1.13 -7.07 19.57
C ILE A 588 2.32 -8.00 19.83
N ARG A 589 2.88 -8.54 18.74
CA ARG A 589 4.10 -9.36 18.77
C ARG A 589 5.35 -8.49 18.66
N PHE A 590 6.31 -8.78 19.52
CA PHE A 590 7.63 -8.17 19.60
C PHE A 590 8.68 -9.26 19.52
N GLN A 591 9.85 -8.96 18.96
CA GLN A 591 11.00 -9.84 19.15
C GLN A 591 11.33 -9.87 20.65
N ASP A 592 11.73 -11.01 21.19
CA ASP A 592 12.01 -11.19 22.63
C ASP A 592 13.09 -10.25 23.18
N SER A 593 13.94 -9.73 22.30
CA SER A 593 14.97 -8.77 22.60
C SER A 593 14.51 -7.31 22.57
N ASP A 594 13.32 -6.99 22.03
CA ASP A 594 12.86 -5.62 21.75
C ASP A 594 12.90 -4.71 23.01
N PRO A 595 13.55 -3.52 22.94
CA PRO A 595 13.73 -2.63 24.08
C PRO A 595 12.42 -2.02 24.62
N LEU A 596 11.30 -2.14 23.90
CA LEU A 596 9.98 -1.73 24.41
C LEU A 596 9.43 -2.72 25.45
N LEU A 597 9.83 -4.00 25.43
CA LEU A 597 9.29 -5.02 26.32
C LEU A 597 9.55 -4.74 27.81
N PRO A 598 10.77 -4.32 28.24
CA PRO A 598 10.99 -3.90 29.64
C PRO A 598 10.15 -2.70 30.07
N ALA A 599 9.93 -1.72 29.17
CA ALA A 599 9.11 -0.55 29.45
C ALA A 599 7.63 -0.94 29.59
N LEU A 600 7.11 -1.76 28.68
CA LEU A 600 5.73 -2.29 28.75
C LEU A 600 5.50 -3.06 30.06
N LYS A 601 6.40 -3.98 30.42
CA LYS A 601 6.30 -4.71 31.70
C LYS A 601 6.33 -3.78 32.91
N ALA A 602 7.20 -2.77 32.89
CA ALA A 602 7.31 -1.79 33.98
C ALA A 602 6.07 -0.90 34.12
N CYS A 603 5.31 -0.70 33.04
CA CYS A 603 4.03 0.00 33.07
C CYS A 603 2.85 -0.89 33.50
N GLY A 604 3.04 -2.20 33.67
CA GLY A 604 2.00 -3.14 34.08
C GLY A 604 1.31 -3.90 32.94
N TYR A 605 1.75 -3.77 31.69
CA TYR A 605 1.19 -4.55 30.58
C TYR A 605 1.50 -6.04 30.75
N HIS A 606 0.51 -6.90 30.49
CA HIS A 606 0.73 -8.33 30.43
C HIS A 606 1.59 -8.69 29.21
N VAL A 607 2.67 -9.45 29.44
CA VAL A 607 3.61 -9.88 28.40
C VAL A 607 3.93 -11.35 28.57
N GLU A 608 3.67 -12.15 27.55
CA GLU A 608 3.86 -13.61 27.53
C GLU A 608 4.63 -14.07 26.28
N PRO A 609 5.26 -15.27 26.29
CA PRO A 609 5.86 -15.83 25.07
C PRO A 609 4.83 -16.09 23.96
N ASP A 610 5.20 -15.86 22.70
CA ASP A 610 4.35 -16.23 21.57
C ASP A 610 4.32 -17.75 21.37
N VAL A 611 3.12 -18.32 21.22
CA VAL A 611 2.94 -19.77 21.10
C VAL A 611 3.20 -20.29 19.68
N TYR A 612 3.31 -19.40 18.69
CA TYR A 612 3.44 -19.73 17.27
C TYR A 612 4.84 -19.48 16.71
N THR A 613 5.55 -18.47 17.21
CA THR A 613 6.82 -17.97 16.70
C THR A 613 7.86 -17.95 17.82
N LYS A 614 8.98 -18.65 17.60
CA LYS A 614 10.12 -18.64 18.54
C LYS A 614 10.72 -17.24 18.66
N SER A 615 11.35 -16.94 19.79
CA SER A 615 11.99 -15.64 20.08
C SER A 615 11.07 -14.43 19.88
N THR A 616 9.79 -14.63 20.16
CA THR A 616 8.76 -13.60 20.07
C THR A 616 7.98 -13.55 21.38
N MET A 617 7.68 -12.34 21.82
CA MET A 617 6.85 -12.04 22.98
C MET A 617 5.57 -11.33 22.51
N VAL A 618 4.49 -11.52 23.25
CA VAL A 618 3.17 -10.97 23.00
C VAL A 618 2.83 -10.04 24.14
N ALA A 619 2.49 -8.78 23.85
CA ALA A 619 1.96 -7.85 24.83
C ALA A 619 0.46 -7.61 24.59
N GLU A 620 -0.33 -7.65 25.66
CA GLU A 620 -1.77 -7.39 25.67
C GLU A 620 -2.05 -5.91 25.93
N PHE A 621 -2.90 -5.31 25.10
CA PHE A 621 -3.36 -3.94 25.26
C PHE A 621 -4.89 -3.96 25.41
N PRO A 622 -5.43 -3.58 26.59
CA PRO A 622 -6.86 -3.36 26.73
C PRO A 622 -7.26 -2.11 25.94
N ILE A 623 -8.26 -2.25 25.08
CA ILE A 623 -8.76 -1.18 24.21
C ILE A 623 -10.27 -1.09 24.36
N ARG A 624 -10.75 0.15 24.50
CA ARG A 624 -12.16 0.49 24.44
C ARG A 624 -12.43 1.23 23.14
N ALA A 625 -13.32 0.69 22.33
CA ALA A 625 -13.79 1.37 21.13
C ALA A 625 -14.47 2.70 21.51
N SER A 626 -14.30 3.71 20.66
CA SER A 626 -15.03 4.97 20.82
C SER A 626 -16.54 4.69 20.85
N HIS A 627 -17.22 5.25 21.85
CA HIS A 627 -18.65 5.11 22.06
C HIS A 627 -19.14 3.66 22.28
N ALA A 628 -18.31 2.78 22.84
CA ALA A 628 -18.70 1.40 23.18
C ALA A 628 -20.00 1.28 23.99
N ASP A 629 -20.34 2.30 24.79
CA ASP A 629 -21.55 2.32 25.65
C ASP A 629 -22.80 2.86 24.95
N SER A 630 -22.68 3.28 23.69
CA SER A 630 -23.83 3.78 22.93
C SER A 630 -24.75 2.62 22.55
N GLU A 631 -26.06 2.79 22.71
CA GLU A 631 -27.07 1.85 22.19
C GLU A 631 -26.98 1.68 20.66
N ASN A 632 -26.41 2.67 19.97
CA ASN A 632 -26.21 2.64 18.52
C ASN A 632 -24.83 2.11 18.09
N PHE A 633 -23.97 1.73 19.05
CA PHE A 633 -22.70 1.07 18.75
C PHE A 633 -22.95 -0.28 18.07
N ALA A 634 -22.18 -0.56 17.02
CA ALA A 634 -22.15 -1.86 16.36
C ALA A 634 -20.71 -2.28 16.14
N SER A 635 -20.48 -3.59 16.24
CA SER A 635 -19.19 -4.23 16.01
C SER A 635 -19.22 -5.04 14.73
N ALA A 636 -18.06 -5.35 14.17
CA ALA A 636 -17.93 -6.16 12.96
C ALA A 636 -18.62 -7.54 13.08
N GLY A 637 -18.73 -8.09 14.30
CA GLY A 637 -19.39 -9.38 14.55
C GLY A 637 -20.92 -9.33 14.61
N ASN A 638 -21.54 -8.16 14.82
CA ASN A 638 -22.99 -8.03 15.00
C ASN A 638 -23.68 -7.13 13.96
N VAL A 639 -22.93 -6.37 13.17
CA VAL A 639 -23.47 -5.61 12.04
C VAL A 639 -23.81 -6.56 10.89
N SER A 640 -25.03 -6.48 10.37
CA SER A 640 -25.46 -7.35 9.26
C SER A 640 -24.62 -7.12 8.00
N ILE A 641 -24.46 -8.17 7.18
CA ILE A 641 -23.83 -8.06 5.86
C ILE A 641 -24.51 -6.96 5.00
N ALA A 642 -25.84 -6.84 5.05
CA ALA A 642 -26.60 -5.84 4.32
C ALA A 642 -26.24 -4.40 4.72
N GLU A 643 -26.07 -4.13 6.02
CA GLU A 643 -25.68 -2.80 6.52
C GLU A 643 -24.25 -2.42 6.14
N GLN A 644 -23.35 -3.39 6.06
CA GLN A 644 -21.99 -3.16 5.57
C GLN A 644 -21.98 -2.77 4.08
N PHE A 645 -22.74 -3.48 3.23
CA PHE A 645 -22.92 -3.12 1.81
C PHE A 645 -23.57 -1.73 1.66
N ALA A 646 -24.61 -1.43 2.44
CA ALA A 646 -25.26 -0.13 2.44
C ALA A 646 -24.31 1.00 2.87
N THR A 647 -23.49 0.77 3.89
CA THR A 647 -22.48 1.74 4.35
C THR A 647 -21.41 2.00 3.28
N GLN A 648 -20.97 0.95 2.58
CA GLN A 648 -20.03 1.08 1.47
C GLN A 648 -20.66 1.90 0.33
N ALA A 649 -21.90 1.57 -0.03
CA ALA A 649 -22.65 2.27 -1.07
C ALA A 649 -22.91 3.74 -0.72
N PHE A 650 -23.18 4.08 0.55
CA PHE A 650 -23.28 5.46 1.03
C PHE A 650 -22.02 6.25 0.71
N LEU A 651 -20.84 5.74 1.12
CA LEU A 651 -19.57 6.42 0.92
C LEU A 651 -19.21 6.53 -0.58
N GLN A 652 -19.51 5.50 -1.37
CA GLN A 652 -19.30 5.53 -2.82
C GLN A 652 -20.25 6.52 -3.52
N THR A 653 -21.39 6.81 -2.90
CA THR A 653 -22.40 7.70 -3.45
C THR A 653 -22.15 9.16 -3.15
N TYR A 654 -21.80 9.49 -1.90
CA TYR A 654 -21.77 10.89 -1.45
C TYR A 654 -20.36 11.42 -1.17
N TRP A 655 -19.37 10.55 -0.99
CA TRP A 655 -18.00 10.96 -0.64
C TRP A 655 -16.98 10.64 -1.74
N SER A 656 -16.79 9.37 -2.07
CA SER A 656 -15.68 8.88 -2.89
C SER A 656 -15.97 9.00 -4.40
N ASP A 657 -15.08 9.70 -5.12
CA ASP A 657 -15.06 9.71 -6.59
C ASP A 657 -14.06 8.68 -7.20
N ASN A 658 -13.13 8.17 -6.38
CA ASN A 658 -12.45 6.89 -6.63
C ASN A 658 -13.37 5.73 -6.19
N ALA A 659 -12.86 4.76 -5.42
CA ALA A 659 -13.60 3.64 -4.87
C ALA A 659 -13.62 3.67 -3.32
N VAL A 660 -14.30 2.71 -2.70
CA VAL A 660 -14.41 2.56 -1.24
C VAL A 660 -13.89 1.18 -0.87
N SER A 661 -12.70 1.13 -0.28
CA SER A 661 -12.13 -0.12 0.22
C SER A 661 -12.76 -0.50 1.55
N CYS A 662 -13.32 -1.70 1.60
CA CYS A 662 -13.69 -2.36 2.82
C CYS A 662 -13.69 -3.87 2.64
N THR A 663 -13.47 -4.60 3.72
CA THR A 663 -13.77 -6.02 3.81
C THR A 663 -15.13 -6.11 4.48
N VAL A 664 -16.13 -6.62 3.75
CA VAL A 664 -17.44 -6.94 4.31
C VAL A 664 -17.33 -8.31 4.96
N THR A 665 -17.52 -8.37 6.28
CA THR A 665 -17.53 -9.65 7.01
C THR A 665 -18.93 -10.22 7.09
N PHE A 666 -19.05 -11.54 7.07
CA PHE A 666 -20.36 -12.20 7.17
C PHE A 666 -20.27 -13.46 8.03
N GLN A 667 -21.34 -13.73 8.78
CA GLN A 667 -21.50 -14.98 9.53
C GLN A 667 -21.86 -16.12 8.57
N PRO A 668 -21.61 -17.40 8.92
CA PRO A 668 -21.95 -18.54 8.06
C PRO A 668 -23.42 -18.58 7.61
N ASN A 669 -24.35 -18.10 8.43
CA ASN A 669 -25.78 -18.03 8.12
C ASN A 669 -26.19 -16.82 7.25
N GLU A 670 -25.24 -15.96 6.86
CA GLU A 670 -25.46 -14.83 5.95
C GLU A 670 -24.89 -15.10 4.55
N GLY A 671 -24.24 -16.25 4.32
CA GLY A 671 -23.57 -16.57 3.06
C GLY A 671 -24.49 -16.59 1.83
N ASP A 672 -25.74 -16.99 2.01
CA ASP A 672 -26.79 -16.99 0.98
C ASP A 672 -27.22 -15.57 0.54
N GLN A 673 -26.88 -14.53 1.32
CA GLN A 673 -27.17 -13.14 1.01
C GLN A 673 -26.13 -12.48 0.10
N ILE A 674 -24.96 -13.09 -0.10
CA ILE A 674 -23.83 -12.49 -0.84
C ILE A 674 -24.24 -12.17 -2.29
N ALA A 675 -24.70 -13.16 -3.05
CA ALA A 675 -25.07 -12.95 -4.46
C ALA A 675 -26.24 -11.96 -4.63
N PRO A 676 -27.34 -12.04 -3.84
CA PRO A 676 -28.39 -11.03 -3.84
C PRO A 676 -27.90 -9.61 -3.58
N LEU A 677 -27.03 -9.41 -2.59
CA LEU A 677 -26.48 -8.09 -2.26
C LEU A 677 -25.56 -7.58 -3.36
N MET A 678 -24.67 -8.42 -3.90
CA MET A 678 -23.83 -8.04 -5.05
C MET A 678 -24.69 -7.58 -6.24
N ARG A 679 -25.77 -8.30 -6.54
CA ARG A 679 -26.72 -7.92 -7.59
C ARG A 679 -27.40 -6.59 -7.26
N GLN A 680 -27.91 -6.41 -6.04
CA GLN A 680 -28.57 -5.17 -5.62
C GLN A 680 -27.66 -3.95 -5.77
N TYR A 681 -26.37 -4.09 -5.44
CA TYR A 681 -25.40 -2.98 -5.45
C TYR A 681 -24.57 -2.89 -6.73
N ARG A 682 -24.90 -3.65 -7.79
CA ARG A 682 -24.14 -3.71 -9.06
C ARG A 682 -23.98 -2.37 -9.77
N PHE A 683 -24.86 -1.41 -9.52
CA PHE A 683 -24.79 -0.05 -10.09
C PHE A 683 -24.03 0.97 -9.24
N THR A 684 -23.57 0.59 -8.06
CA THR A 684 -22.93 1.51 -7.12
C THR A 684 -21.52 1.06 -6.77
N THR A 685 -21.32 -0.23 -6.48
CA THR A 685 -20.04 -0.76 -5.98
C THR A 685 -18.97 -0.83 -7.07
N LYS A 686 -17.93 -0.01 -6.97
CA LYS A 686 -16.77 -0.05 -7.88
C LYS A 686 -15.79 -1.18 -7.55
N SER A 687 -15.64 -1.51 -6.27
CA SER A 687 -14.82 -2.62 -5.81
C SER A 687 -15.39 -3.14 -4.50
N THR A 688 -15.28 -4.44 -4.23
CA THR A 688 -15.64 -5.01 -2.92
C THR A 688 -14.86 -6.28 -2.65
N SER A 689 -14.61 -6.53 -1.37
CA SER A 689 -13.98 -7.74 -0.84
C SER A 689 -14.82 -8.22 0.33
N LEU A 690 -14.98 -9.54 0.43
CA LEU A 690 -15.75 -10.18 1.47
C LEU A 690 -14.88 -11.20 2.17
N LEU A 691 -15.08 -11.40 3.47
CA LEU A 691 -14.36 -12.42 4.23
C LEU A 691 -15.31 -13.10 5.22
N PRO A 692 -15.30 -14.44 5.32
CA PRO A 692 -16.01 -15.13 6.40
C PRO A 692 -15.54 -14.59 7.75
N TYR A 693 -16.49 -14.26 8.63
CA TYR A 693 -16.16 -13.86 10.00
C TYR A 693 -15.63 -15.08 10.76
N VAL A 694 -14.33 -15.11 11.03
CA VAL A 694 -13.68 -16.15 11.84
C VAL A 694 -13.40 -15.60 13.25
N GLY A 695 -13.86 -16.33 14.26
CA GLY A 695 -13.83 -15.93 15.68
C GLY A 695 -12.60 -16.41 16.46
N ASN A 696 -12.83 -16.81 17.71
CA ASN A 696 -11.83 -17.14 18.75
C ASN A 696 -11.04 -18.45 18.53
N GLU A 697 -10.78 -18.88 17.30
CA GLU A 697 -10.11 -20.16 17.01
C GLU A 697 -8.60 -20.16 17.28
N PHE A 698 -8.03 -18.98 17.60
CA PHE A 698 -6.61 -18.81 17.87
C PHE A 698 -6.32 -18.76 19.37
N LYS A 699 -5.30 -19.52 19.83
CA LYS A 699 -4.81 -19.50 21.21
C LYS A 699 -4.34 -18.12 21.67
N GLN A 700 -3.71 -17.35 20.78
CA GLN A 700 -3.34 -15.96 21.00
C GLN A 700 -3.93 -15.11 19.88
N ALA A 701 -5.26 -14.94 19.93
CA ALA A 701 -5.97 -14.12 18.95
C ALA A 701 -5.45 -12.68 18.99
N PRO A 702 -5.19 -12.05 17.81
CA PRO A 702 -4.69 -10.68 17.75
C PRO A 702 -5.69 -9.64 18.26
N LYS A 703 -6.99 -9.95 18.19
CA LYS A 703 -8.10 -9.19 18.78
C LYS A 703 -8.98 -10.19 19.53
N GLU A 704 -9.14 -10.02 20.83
CA GLU A 704 -9.98 -10.87 21.68
C GLU A 704 -11.08 -10.01 22.32
N PRO A 705 -12.36 -10.27 22.05
CA PRO A 705 -13.46 -9.57 22.72
C PRO A 705 -13.48 -9.90 24.22
N ILE A 706 -13.66 -8.87 25.05
CA ILE A 706 -13.80 -9.01 26.51
C ILE A 706 -15.03 -8.24 26.99
N ASP A 707 -15.46 -8.49 28.23
CA ASP A 707 -16.48 -7.66 28.87
C ASP A 707 -15.88 -6.37 29.46
N GLU A 708 -16.74 -5.39 29.73
CA GLU A 708 -16.36 -4.08 30.29
C GLU A 708 -15.60 -4.23 31.61
N LYS A 709 -16.04 -5.13 32.49
CA LYS A 709 -15.39 -5.36 33.78
C LYS A 709 -13.95 -5.87 33.61
N THR A 710 -13.73 -6.82 32.71
CA THR A 710 -12.40 -7.34 32.40
C THR A 710 -11.51 -6.25 31.81
N TYR A 711 -12.08 -5.38 30.97
CA TYR A 711 -11.37 -4.21 30.45
C TYR A 711 -10.94 -3.27 31.59
N GLU A 712 -11.85 -2.90 32.48
CA GLU A 712 -11.56 -2.04 33.64
C GLU A 712 -10.49 -2.65 34.54
N ASP A 713 -10.60 -3.94 34.87
CA ASP A 713 -9.63 -4.68 35.67
C ASP A 713 -8.23 -4.64 35.02
N LYS A 714 -8.15 -4.89 33.70
CA LYS A 714 -6.90 -4.85 32.93
C LYS A 714 -6.30 -3.45 32.82
N VAL A 715 -7.13 -2.41 32.71
CA VAL A 715 -6.66 -1.02 32.69
C VAL A 715 -6.09 -0.61 34.05
N MET A 716 -6.68 -1.06 35.17
CA MET A 716 -6.16 -0.79 36.51
C MET A 716 -4.78 -1.41 36.77
N GLU A 717 -4.42 -2.48 36.06
CA GLU A 717 -3.07 -3.06 36.12
C GLU A 717 -2.02 -2.12 35.49
N ILE A 718 -2.42 -1.25 34.54
CA ILE A 718 -1.54 -0.34 33.81
C ILE A 718 -1.39 0.98 34.59
N HIS A 719 -0.18 1.24 35.08
CA HIS A 719 0.10 2.34 36.02
C HIS A 719 1.22 3.29 35.58
N GLY A 720 1.65 3.21 34.31
CA GLY A 720 2.70 4.08 33.78
C GLY A 720 2.54 4.42 32.30
N ASP A 721 3.03 5.60 31.91
CA ASP A 721 3.13 6.01 30.51
C ASP A 721 4.36 5.37 29.85
N VAL A 722 4.13 4.50 28.87
CA VAL A 722 5.20 3.72 28.22
C VAL A 722 6.22 4.62 27.53
N ALA A 723 5.82 5.76 26.98
CA ALA A 723 6.73 6.68 26.31
C ALA A 723 7.73 7.30 27.29
N THR A 724 7.24 7.78 28.42
CA THR A 724 8.04 8.34 29.52
C THR A 724 8.96 7.30 30.15
N VAL A 725 8.42 6.11 30.43
CA VAL A 725 9.21 5.00 31.01
C VAL A 725 10.29 4.55 30.05
N PHE A 726 9.99 4.37 28.77
CA PHE A 726 10.95 4.00 27.75
C PHE A 726 12.07 5.05 27.61
N ALA A 727 11.73 6.34 27.55
CA ALA A 727 12.71 7.42 27.46
C ALA A 727 13.66 7.42 28.67
N LYS A 728 13.12 7.23 29.88
CA LYS A 728 13.91 7.16 31.13
C LYS A 728 14.77 5.90 31.21
N GLN A 729 14.25 4.73 30.85
CA GLN A 729 15.00 3.46 30.90
C GLN A 729 16.15 3.40 29.89
N ASN A 730 16.11 4.25 28.88
CA ASN A 730 17.11 4.31 27.83
C ASN A 730 18.02 5.54 27.95
N ASP A 731 17.95 6.35 29.02
CA ASP A 731 18.75 7.58 29.18
C ASP A 731 18.63 8.55 27.98
N ASN A 732 17.48 8.57 27.29
CA ASN A 732 17.29 9.22 25.98
C ASN A 732 18.23 8.74 24.85
N HIS A 733 18.80 7.53 24.99
CA HIS A 733 19.63 6.84 24.01
C HIS A 733 19.05 5.45 23.70
N ASP A 734 18.61 5.22 22.47
CA ASP A 734 18.13 3.90 22.10
C ASP A 734 19.34 2.96 21.89
N LYS A 735 19.34 1.75 22.47
CA LYS A 735 20.48 0.82 22.36
C LYS A 735 20.76 0.44 20.89
N LYS A 736 21.93 0.86 20.37
CA LYS A 736 22.46 0.41 19.08
C LYS A 736 22.96 -1.04 19.21
N GLY A 737 22.15 -2.02 18.81
CA GLY A 737 22.55 -3.44 18.79
C GLY A 737 21.49 -4.45 19.23
N VAL A 738 20.29 -4.00 19.59
CA VAL A 738 19.11 -4.86 19.68
C VAL A 738 18.26 -4.52 18.47
N GLU A 739 18.15 -5.43 17.50
CA GLU A 739 17.62 -5.16 16.16
C GLU A 739 16.14 -4.68 16.14
N LEU A 740 15.93 -3.40 16.45
CA LEU A 740 14.92 -2.57 15.80
C LEU A 740 15.57 -1.91 14.57
N VAL A 741 16.09 -2.75 13.68
CA VAL A 741 16.56 -2.36 12.33
C VAL A 741 17.73 -1.35 12.32
N ASP A 742 18.87 -1.77 11.76
CA ASP A 742 20.02 -0.89 11.59
C ASP A 742 19.85 0.03 10.35
N GLN A 743 19.63 1.33 10.58
CA GLN A 743 19.16 2.32 9.58
C GLN A 743 20.25 3.34 9.15
N THR A 744 21.53 3.10 9.43
CA THR A 744 22.57 4.14 9.28
C THR A 744 22.97 4.52 7.86
N ASP A 745 22.53 3.81 6.82
CA ASP A 745 23.03 4.03 5.46
C ASP A 745 21.93 4.50 4.50
N CYS A 746 21.36 5.67 4.81
CA CYS A 746 20.48 6.45 3.93
C CYS A 746 21.27 7.13 2.80
N ALA A 747 22.16 6.41 2.12
CA ALA A 747 22.90 6.90 0.95
C ALA A 747 22.57 6.16 -0.36
N GLY A 748 21.81 5.04 -0.32
CA GLY A 748 21.81 4.06 -1.42
C GLY A 748 20.50 3.36 -1.85
N GLY A 749 19.30 3.82 -1.47
CA GLY A 749 18.12 3.60 -2.34
C GLY A 749 17.16 2.39 -2.23
N ALA A 750 16.66 1.98 -1.05
CA ALA A 750 15.34 1.30 -0.92
C ALA A 750 14.56 1.72 0.38
N CYS A 751 13.28 1.35 0.61
CA CYS A 751 12.43 1.85 1.75
C CYS A 751 11.54 0.79 2.48
N PRO A 752 11.61 0.62 3.82
CA PRO A 752 10.71 -0.20 4.65
C PRO A 752 9.53 0.58 5.26
N VAL A 753 8.31 0.05 5.22
CA VAL A 753 7.29 0.38 6.22
C VAL A 753 6.84 -0.94 6.84
N LYS A 754 6.84 -0.99 8.18
CA LYS A 754 6.50 -2.18 8.96
C LYS A 754 4.97 -2.36 9.02
#